data_AF-A0AAF0EWB4-F1
#
_entry.id   AF-A0AAF0EWB4-F1
#
_cell.length_a   1.000
_cell.length_b   1.000
_cell.length_c   1.000
_cell.angle_alpha   90.00
_cell.angle_beta   90.00
_cell.angle_gamma   90.00
#
_symmetry.space_group_name_H-M   'P 1'
#
loop_
_entity.id
_entity.type
_entity.pdbx_description
1 polymer ?
#
loop_
_entity_poly.entity_id
_entity_poly.type
_entity_poly.pdbx_seq_one_letter_code
_entity_poly.pdbx_strand_id
1 'polypeptide(L)'
;MSLGQDDMVQDEGLQAVVLCDVFNQRFSPLTLDIPRCLMPLCNAPLIEWTLESLALAGVQEVFFLAAWHTSAIREYLETHHPRLLRPVGRSQANTSALTRASLIAVPEARSIGDAMRELDAHQVIKGDFLLVHGDAVGCMDLASIVQAHRQRRRADRNAIMTICTMPCAEHSRSRPLGDQSVFTTVPATSQLVHYTSVPGIPPKRLVKLPLELFEDASQSISGMGAELDVRNDLVDCGVDVCSLDVPPLFTENFDYQSLRRDFVHGILTSDLLESKIYIHVAPPAGATSTSSGGPWSTNVCGMLGSPAFGGGYMMRASDPVSYDAASRDILSGWTHPFSPRNGLPGGAIYKSLAGLRYIGEEVAMAKSAHLGNFSLLGAGATVEENAQIRHSILGRDVIIGAESAVSNSYIWDGVTIGRNCSINGCIISRGVRILDGVSLSAGTLVGEGCVIGPCVALGRNARISRHAPRDEDDWDDDDDGSVHAGEDNSAELGTSAQGYLWPPLEPRNGDDSDDEDEDPHECAANAQLYQILNDTEVQLTDDSLSSIDADSDAFVDSDTESDISSDDSIPSFMSARGSMSLTLPDGAESQTLGEKMESEQRLSEFRAEAEASLARAMEESHAPDNAAIELKTLRMASNVPTSEVKKVAIPFILGRCNVEQAKETADFLDHWGPLIREVAQDDQVEALAVMQSYCALNPSQMRLFVPLLKKVYNDELVADEAMLAWWKHPSSRRVVLDVPSQTQWSGSVSPEQIVLELRKRAEPVVRHIIESLMSDDDDDDSDDEEEEEDE
;
A
#
# COMPACT_ATOMS: atom_id res chain seq x y z
N MET A 1 -33.93 -51.21 -4.19
CA MET A 1 -34.39 -50.50 -2.99
C MET A 1 -33.38 -49.41 -2.69
N SER A 2 -33.87 -48.17 -2.69
CA SER A 2 -33.22 -46.86 -2.43
C SER A 2 -31.86 -46.58 -3.09
N LEU A 3 -31.90 -46.20 -4.37
CA LEU A 3 -31.03 -45.12 -4.85
C LEU A 3 -31.58 -43.83 -4.23
N GLY A 4 -30.77 -43.17 -3.40
CA GLY A 4 -31.12 -41.93 -2.72
C GLY A 4 -31.46 -40.84 -3.74
N GLN A 5 -32.56 -40.16 -3.48
CA GLN A 5 -32.94 -38.90 -4.11
C GLN A 5 -32.14 -37.77 -3.44
N ASP A 6 -30.84 -37.69 -3.68
CA ASP A 6 -30.02 -36.53 -3.34
C ASP A 6 -29.10 -36.30 -4.54
N ASP A 7 -29.51 -35.37 -5.42
CA ASP A 7 -28.75 -34.68 -6.48
C ASP A 7 -29.70 -34.21 -7.60
N MET A 8 -30.81 -33.57 -7.22
CA MET A 8 -31.46 -32.57 -8.08
C MET A 8 -31.00 -31.17 -7.66
N VAL A 9 -29.68 -30.99 -7.53
CA VAL A 9 -29.10 -29.64 -7.50
C VAL A 9 -29.44 -29.03 -8.86
N GLN A 10 -30.32 -28.04 -8.86
CA GLN A 10 -30.52 -27.18 -10.02
C GLN A 10 -29.12 -26.75 -10.44
N ASP A 11 -28.71 -27.02 -11.69
CA ASP A 11 -27.40 -26.61 -12.17
C ASP A 11 -27.41 -25.07 -12.19
N GLU A 12 -27.01 -24.47 -11.06
CA GLU A 12 -27.02 -23.03 -10.86
C GLU A 12 -26.02 -22.45 -11.85
N GLY A 13 -26.48 -21.53 -12.70
CA GLY A 13 -25.66 -20.92 -13.73
C GLY A 13 -24.40 -20.30 -13.14
N LEU A 14 -23.28 -20.42 -13.87
CA LEU A 14 -22.03 -19.76 -13.47
C LEU A 14 -22.25 -18.24 -13.44
N GLN A 15 -21.96 -17.64 -12.30
CA GLN A 15 -22.04 -16.19 -12.08
C GLN A 15 -20.63 -15.58 -12.21
N ALA A 16 -20.56 -14.34 -12.66
CA ALA A 16 -19.33 -13.55 -12.66
C ALA A 16 -19.59 -12.13 -12.14
N VAL A 17 -18.57 -11.57 -11.51
CA VAL A 17 -18.53 -10.22 -10.96
C VAL A 17 -17.41 -9.50 -11.70
N VAL A 18 -17.75 -8.40 -12.35
CA VAL A 18 -16.83 -7.55 -13.09
C VAL A 18 -16.63 -6.25 -12.34
N LEU A 19 -15.41 -6.01 -11.87
CA LEU A 19 -15.00 -4.76 -11.24
C LEU A 19 -14.73 -3.73 -12.36
N CYS A 20 -15.68 -2.84 -12.63
CA CYS A 20 -15.55 -1.84 -13.70
C CYS A 20 -14.53 -0.76 -13.35
N ASP A 21 -14.48 -0.40 -12.08
CA ASP A 21 -13.57 0.59 -11.55
C ASP A 21 -12.42 -0.09 -10.82
N VAL A 22 -11.27 0.52 -10.95
CA VAL A 22 -10.07 0.14 -10.24
C VAL A 22 -9.49 1.43 -9.73
N PHE A 23 -9.49 1.53 -8.40
CA PHE A 23 -9.30 2.72 -7.60
C PHE A 23 -7.85 3.21 -7.61
N ASN A 24 -7.28 3.41 -8.80
CA ASN A 24 -5.90 3.82 -8.99
C ASN A 24 -5.85 5.00 -9.96
N GLN A 25 -4.96 5.96 -9.69
CA GLN A 25 -4.86 7.20 -10.47
C GLN A 25 -3.94 7.12 -11.71
N ARG A 26 -3.50 5.92 -12.12
CA ARG A 26 -2.45 5.73 -13.14
C ARG A 26 -2.78 6.29 -14.53
N PHE A 27 -4.06 6.28 -14.91
CA PHE A 27 -4.56 6.85 -16.17
C PHE A 27 -5.08 8.29 -16.02
N SER A 28 -4.95 8.91 -14.84
CA SER A 28 -5.29 10.33 -14.66
C SER A 28 -4.43 11.18 -15.60
N PRO A 29 -5.01 12.12 -16.39
CA PRO A 29 -6.38 12.65 -16.30
C PRO A 29 -7.41 12.03 -17.27
N LEU A 30 -7.08 10.98 -18.04
CA LEU A 30 -7.98 10.37 -19.03
C LEU A 30 -9.26 9.81 -18.39
N THR A 31 -9.16 9.31 -17.16
CA THR A 31 -10.25 8.64 -16.44
C THR A 31 -11.31 9.56 -15.87
N LEU A 32 -11.11 10.89 -15.93
CA LEU A 32 -12.06 11.89 -15.44
C LEU A 32 -13.30 12.03 -16.34
N ASP A 33 -13.12 11.83 -17.64
CA ASP A 33 -14.21 11.95 -18.63
C ASP A 33 -14.81 10.58 -18.98
N ILE A 34 -13.95 9.56 -19.11
CA ILE A 34 -14.33 8.21 -19.53
C ILE A 34 -13.81 7.19 -18.51
N PRO A 35 -14.68 6.31 -17.95
CA PRO A 35 -14.23 5.28 -17.02
C PRO A 35 -13.30 4.29 -17.72
N ARG A 36 -12.38 3.70 -16.95
CA ARG A 36 -11.30 2.86 -17.49
C ARG A 36 -11.81 1.71 -18.34
N CYS A 37 -12.88 1.03 -17.91
CA CYS A 37 -13.48 -0.09 -18.63
C CYS A 37 -14.01 0.27 -20.03
N LEU A 38 -14.26 1.55 -20.32
CA LEU A 38 -14.75 2.03 -21.63
C LEU A 38 -13.63 2.58 -22.53
N MET A 39 -12.38 2.59 -22.09
CA MET A 39 -11.26 3.03 -22.92
C MET A 39 -11.07 2.07 -24.12
N PRO A 40 -10.86 2.59 -25.34
CA PRO A 40 -10.82 1.78 -26.55
C PRO A 40 -9.43 1.15 -26.83
N LEU A 41 -9.26 -0.14 -26.52
CA LEU A 41 -8.10 -0.93 -26.91
C LEU A 41 -8.26 -1.49 -28.32
N CYS A 42 -7.37 -1.13 -29.26
CA CYS A 42 -7.50 -1.47 -30.68
C CYS A 42 -8.88 -1.11 -31.29
N ASN A 43 -9.48 0.02 -30.90
CA ASN A 43 -10.81 0.50 -31.31
C ASN A 43 -12.01 -0.33 -30.81
N ALA A 44 -11.80 -1.20 -29.81
CA ALA A 44 -12.82 -1.90 -29.07
C ALA A 44 -12.68 -1.55 -27.57
N PRO A 45 -13.75 -1.18 -26.85
CA PRO A 45 -13.65 -0.84 -25.45
C PRO A 45 -13.26 -2.06 -24.59
N LEU A 46 -12.49 -1.83 -23.54
CA LEU A 46 -11.95 -2.89 -22.66
C LEU A 46 -13.03 -3.83 -22.11
N ILE A 47 -14.22 -3.31 -21.78
CA ILE A 47 -15.35 -4.09 -21.29
C ILE A 47 -15.83 -5.16 -22.29
N GLU A 48 -15.67 -4.94 -23.60
CA GLU A 48 -16.07 -5.94 -24.61
C GLU A 48 -15.11 -7.13 -24.61
N TRP A 49 -13.82 -6.90 -24.34
CA TRP A 49 -12.83 -7.97 -24.21
C TRP A 49 -13.14 -8.88 -23.02
N THR A 50 -13.51 -8.29 -21.88
CA THR A 50 -13.91 -9.07 -20.69
C THR A 50 -15.22 -9.82 -20.93
N LEU A 51 -16.22 -9.16 -21.53
CA LEU A 51 -17.51 -9.78 -21.86
C LEU A 51 -17.38 -10.97 -22.80
N GLU A 52 -16.60 -10.85 -23.87
CA GLU A 52 -16.36 -11.96 -24.80
C GLU A 52 -15.64 -13.13 -24.11
N SER A 53 -14.67 -12.85 -23.24
CA SER A 53 -13.98 -13.88 -22.44
C SER A 53 -14.95 -14.61 -21.49
N LEU A 54 -15.84 -13.88 -20.82
CA LEU A 54 -16.89 -14.45 -19.96
C LEU A 54 -17.94 -15.23 -20.75
N ALA A 55 -18.26 -14.78 -21.97
CA ALA A 55 -19.16 -15.50 -22.87
C ALA A 55 -18.55 -16.83 -23.33
N LEU A 56 -17.25 -16.86 -23.66
CA LEU A 56 -16.52 -18.08 -23.97
C LEU A 56 -16.48 -19.05 -22.78
N ALA A 57 -16.40 -18.53 -21.56
CA ALA A 57 -16.44 -19.32 -20.33
C ALA A 57 -17.83 -19.93 -20.04
N GLY A 58 -18.89 -19.46 -20.72
CA GLY A 58 -20.26 -19.93 -20.52
C GLY A 58 -20.95 -19.34 -19.29
N VAL A 59 -20.58 -18.12 -18.88
CA VAL A 59 -21.20 -17.41 -17.76
C VAL A 59 -22.64 -17.03 -18.09
N GLN A 60 -23.56 -17.29 -17.17
CA GLN A 60 -24.99 -17.05 -17.33
C GLN A 60 -25.48 -15.76 -16.67
N GLU A 61 -24.80 -15.27 -15.63
CA GLU A 61 -25.14 -14.00 -14.97
C GLU A 61 -23.86 -13.20 -14.70
N VAL A 62 -23.86 -11.92 -15.05
CA VAL A 62 -22.75 -10.97 -14.81
C VAL A 62 -23.24 -9.78 -13.98
N PHE A 63 -22.51 -9.50 -12.92
CA PHE A 63 -22.69 -8.35 -12.04
C PHE A 63 -21.56 -7.35 -12.29
N PHE A 64 -21.91 -6.16 -12.79
CA PHE A 64 -20.96 -5.07 -12.94
C PHE A 64 -20.97 -4.22 -11.66
N LEU A 65 -19.83 -4.07 -11.02
CA LEU A 65 -19.62 -3.18 -9.88
C LEU A 65 -18.94 -1.92 -10.39
N ALA A 66 -19.64 -0.79 -10.26
CA ALA A 66 -19.12 0.52 -10.66
C ALA A 66 -19.42 1.56 -9.59
N ALA A 67 -18.40 2.30 -9.19
CA ALA A 67 -18.49 3.49 -8.34
C ALA A 67 -18.60 4.76 -9.19
N TRP A 68 -17.77 4.89 -10.22
CA TRP A 68 -17.62 6.10 -11.03
C TRP A 68 -18.34 5.97 -12.38
N HIS A 69 -18.82 7.10 -12.91
CA HIS A 69 -19.49 7.20 -14.23
C HIS A 69 -20.53 6.10 -14.50
N THR A 70 -21.30 5.70 -13.49
CA THR A 70 -22.28 4.60 -13.58
C THR A 70 -23.32 4.82 -14.67
N SER A 71 -23.69 6.08 -14.93
CA SER A 71 -24.59 6.48 -16.02
C SER A 71 -24.01 6.16 -17.39
N ALA A 72 -22.73 6.45 -17.64
CA ALA A 72 -22.07 6.21 -18.92
C ALA A 72 -21.93 4.70 -19.20
N ILE A 73 -21.57 3.91 -18.18
CA ILE A 73 -21.49 2.44 -18.29
C ILE A 73 -22.87 1.86 -18.59
N ARG A 74 -23.91 2.33 -17.88
CA ARG A 74 -25.29 1.93 -18.12
C ARG A 74 -25.73 2.23 -19.55
N GLU A 75 -25.53 3.47 -20.01
CA GLU A 75 -25.91 3.89 -21.37
C GLU A 75 -25.19 3.06 -22.44
N TYR A 76 -23.90 2.78 -22.23
CA TYR A 76 -23.11 1.93 -23.12
C TYR A 76 -23.71 0.51 -23.22
N LEU A 77 -23.97 -0.13 -22.08
CA LEU A 77 -24.54 -1.47 -22.01
C LEU A 77 -25.96 -1.52 -22.61
N GLU A 78 -26.79 -0.50 -22.39
CA GLU A 78 -28.13 -0.41 -22.97
C GLU A 78 -28.10 -0.27 -24.49
N THR A 79 -27.14 0.48 -25.02
CA THR A 79 -27.01 0.76 -26.46
C THR A 79 -26.44 -0.43 -27.23
N HIS A 80 -25.33 -1.00 -26.74
CA HIS A 80 -24.60 -2.06 -27.43
C HIS A 80 -25.15 -3.46 -27.12
N HIS A 81 -25.69 -3.67 -25.93
CA HIS A 81 -26.16 -4.97 -25.45
C HIS A 81 -27.61 -4.94 -24.91
N PRO A 82 -28.61 -4.47 -25.70
CA PRO A 82 -30.00 -4.35 -25.24
C PRO A 82 -30.66 -5.69 -24.87
N ARG A 83 -30.06 -6.83 -25.29
CA ARG A 83 -30.52 -8.17 -24.94
C ARG A 83 -30.09 -8.63 -23.54
N LEU A 84 -29.02 -8.06 -22.98
CA LEU A 84 -28.48 -8.47 -21.68
C LEU A 84 -29.25 -7.84 -20.50
N LEU A 85 -29.90 -6.68 -20.71
CA LEU A 85 -30.56 -5.89 -19.66
C LEU A 85 -32.10 -6.00 -19.62
N ARG A 86 -32.74 -6.63 -20.61
CA ARG A 86 -34.21 -6.70 -20.66
C ARG A 86 -34.74 -7.84 -19.76
N PRO A 87 -35.61 -7.57 -18.76
CA PRO A 87 -36.24 -8.64 -17.99
C PRO A 87 -37.17 -9.44 -18.91
N VAL A 88 -36.88 -10.73 -19.08
CA VAL A 88 -37.71 -11.62 -19.91
C VAL A 88 -39.08 -11.77 -19.25
N GLY A 89 -40.09 -11.15 -19.84
CA GLY A 89 -41.49 -11.52 -19.60
C GLY A 89 -41.69 -12.99 -19.95
N ARG A 90 -42.35 -13.75 -19.08
CA ARG A 90 -42.66 -15.18 -19.22
C ARG A 90 -43.32 -15.50 -20.58
N SER A 91 -42.54 -15.79 -21.63
CA SER A 91 -42.94 -16.63 -22.78
C SER A 91 -41.82 -16.65 -23.82
N GLN A 92 -40.97 -17.68 -23.76
CA GLN A 92 -40.68 -18.63 -24.85
C GLN A 92 -39.44 -19.43 -24.48
N ALA A 93 -39.65 -20.72 -24.31
CA ALA A 93 -38.60 -21.69 -24.06
C ALA A 93 -37.70 -21.86 -25.30
N ASN A 94 -36.41 -22.04 -25.01
CA ASN A 94 -35.39 -22.65 -25.84
C ASN A 94 -34.90 -21.86 -27.07
N THR A 95 -34.01 -20.89 -26.83
CA THR A 95 -32.85 -20.63 -27.73
C THR A 95 -31.72 -19.87 -26.99
N SER A 96 -30.56 -20.53 -26.88
CA SER A 96 -29.17 -20.01 -26.69
C SER A 96 -28.82 -19.11 -25.49
N ALA A 97 -27.98 -19.66 -24.58
CA ALA A 97 -26.69 -19.08 -24.12
C ALA A 97 -26.57 -17.55 -23.97
N LEU A 98 -27.51 -16.88 -23.31
CA LEU A 98 -27.41 -15.44 -23.05
C LEU A 98 -27.16 -15.17 -21.57
N THR A 99 -26.04 -14.51 -21.32
CA THR A 99 -25.64 -13.96 -20.03
C THR A 99 -26.60 -12.84 -19.64
N ARG A 100 -27.23 -12.91 -18.47
CA ARG A 100 -27.98 -11.79 -17.90
C ARG A 100 -26.98 -10.81 -17.28
N ALA A 101 -27.06 -9.52 -17.62
CA ALA A 101 -26.22 -8.49 -17.01
C ALA A 101 -27.02 -7.67 -16.01
N SER A 102 -26.39 -7.31 -14.88
CA SER A 102 -26.92 -6.31 -13.95
C SER A 102 -25.80 -5.40 -13.46
N LEU A 103 -26.10 -4.11 -13.42
CA LEU A 103 -25.19 -3.08 -12.90
C LEU A 103 -25.58 -2.76 -11.46
N ILE A 104 -24.61 -2.89 -10.55
CA ILE A 104 -24.69 -2.50 -9.15
C ILE A 104 -23.84 -1.24 -9.00
N ALA A 105 -24.48 -0.13 -8.64
CA ALA A 105 -23.82 1.14 -8.43
C ALA A 105 -23.37 1.24 -6.97
N VAL A 106 -22.08 1.49 -6.74
CA VAL A 106 -21.46 1.58 -5.41
C VAL A 106 -20.74 2.93 -5.28
N PRO A 107 -21.47 4.05 -5.15
CA PRO A 107 -20.89 5.39 -5.25
C PRO A 107 -19.92 5.72 -4.09
N GLU A 108 -20.06 5.04 -2.95
CA GLU A 108 -19.23 5.27 -1.75
C GLU A 108 -17.95 4.44 -1.74
N ALA A 109 -17.81 3.45 -2.64
CA ALA A 109 -16.60 2.62 -2.67
C ALA A 109 -15.39 3.44 -3.12
N ARG A 110 -14.33 3.38 -2.31
CA ARG A 110 -12.99 3.91 -2.64
C ARG A 110 -11.95 2.82 -2.81
N SER A 111 -12.29 1.59 -2.43
CA SER A 111 -11.41 0.42 -2.55
C SER A 111 -12.15 -0.79 -3.11
N ILE A 112 -11.38 -1.80 -3.56
CA ILE A 112 -11.95 -3.09 -3.99
C ILE A 112 -12.62 -3.77 -2.80
N GLY A 113 -12.04 -3.62 -1.60
CA GLY A 113 -12.61 -4.12 -0.35
C GLY A 113 -14.03 -3.61 -0.12
N ASP A 114 -14.27 -2.31 -0.25
CA ASP A 114 -15.60 -1.71 -0.07
C ASP A 114 -16.60 -2.24 -1.09
N ALA A 115 -16.18 -2.38 -2.36
CA ALA A 115 -17.02 -2.94 -3.41
C ALA A 115 -17.41 -4.41 -3.11
N MET A 116 -16.50 -5.19 -2.51
CA MET A 116 -16.77 -6.57 -2.09
C MET A 116 -17.68 -6.65 -0.85
N ARG A 117 -17.59 -5.71 0.08
CA ARG A 117 -18.50 -5.60 1.23
C ARG A 117 -19.92 -5.26 0.80
N GLU A 118 -20.07 -4.32 -0.13
CA GLU A 118 -21.37 -3.98 -0.70
C GLU A 118 -21.98 -5.17 -1.46
N LEU A 119 -21.13 -5.92 -2.16
CA LEU A 119 -21.54 -7.16 -2.84
C LEU A 119 -22.06 -8.21 -1.85
N ASP A 120 -21.41 -8.36 -0.69
CA ASP A 120 -21.88 -9.23 0.40
C ASP A 120 -23.21 -8.73 0.98
N ALA A 121 -23.35 -7.41 1.21
CA ALA A 121 -24.59 -6.80 1.69
C ALA A 121 -25.79 -7.07 0.76
N HIS A 122 -25.56 -7.15 -0.55
CA HIS A 122 -26.59 -7.47 -1.52
C HIS A 122 -26.92 -8.98 -1.64
N GLN A 123 -26.06 -9.88 -1.15
CA GLN A 123 -26.25 -11.35 -1.15
C GLN A 123 -26.72 -11.94 -2.50
N VAL A 124 -26.15 -11.46 -3.60
CA VAL A 124 -26.58 -11.84 -4.96
C VAL A 124 -25.91 -13.12 -5.45
N ILE A 125 -24.73 -13.43 -4.92
CA ILE A 125 -23.92 -14.60 -5.27
C ILE A 125 -24.48 -15.84 -4.57
N LYS A 126 -24.61 -16.94 -5.31
CA LYS A 126 -25.18 -18.21 -4.79
C LYS A 126 -24.15 -19.33 -4.64
N GLY A 127 -23.02 -19.25 -5.34
CA GLY A 127 -21.97 -20.27 -5.32
C GLY A 127 -20.65 -19.75 -5.85
N ASP A 128 -19.79 -20.64 -6.34
CA ASP A 128 -18.50 -20.27 -6.94
C ASP A 128 -18.71 -19.33 -8.13
N PHE A 129 -18.02 -18.19 -8.13
CA PHE A 129 -18.15 -17.15 -9.13
C PHE A 129 -16.78 -16.74 -9.69
N LEU A 130 -16.79 -16.13 -10.87
CA LEU A 130 -15.61 -15.51 -11.46
C LEU A 130 -15.51 -14.05 -11.02
N LEU A 131 -14.39 -13.65 -10.43
CA LEU A 131 -14.06 -12.25 -10.17
C LEU A 131 -13.11 -11.76 -11.26
N VAL A 132 -13.51 -10.76 -12.04
CA VAL A 132 -12.74 -10.26 -13.19
C VAL A 132 -12.64 -8.75 -13.13
N HIS A 133 -11.44 -8.21 -13.38
CA HIS A 133 -11.30 -6.77 -13.59
C HIS A 133 -11.79 -6.36 -14.98
N GLY A 134 -12.48 -5.21 -15.06
CA GLY A 134 -13.07 -4.67 -16.29
C GLY A 134 -12.06 -4.30 -17.39
N ASP A 135 -10.77 -4.35 -17.09
CA ASP A 135 -9.63 -4.08 -17.98
C ASP A 135 -8.78 -5.32 -18.29
N ALA A 136 -9.27 -6.52 -17.98
CA ALA A 136 -8.60 -7.78 -18.30
C ALA A 136 -8.85 -8.18 -19.77
N VAL A 137 -7.77 -8.42 -20.51
CA VAL A 137 -7.81 -8.63 -21.96
C VAL A 137 -7.17 -9.95 -22.32
N GLY A 138 -7.90 -10.80 -23.03
CA GLY A 138 -7.38 -12.07 -23.51
C GLY A 138 -8.44 -13.14 -23.73
N CYS A 139 -7.97 -14.35 -23.99
CA CYS A 139 -8.78 -15.50 -24.39
C CYS A 139 -8.33 -16.77 -23.66
N MET A 140 -8.27 -16.68 -22.33
CA MET A 140 -8.00 -17.85 -21.48
C MET A 140 -9.23 -18.75 -21.38
N ASP A 141 -9.04 -20.07 -21.39
CA ASP A 141 -10.13 -21.03 -21.15
C ASP A 141 -10.53 -21.07 -19.67
N LEU A 142 -11.41 -20.15 -19.25
CA LEU A 142 -11.86 -20.05 -17.86
C LEU A 142 -12.76 -21.24 -17.45
N ALA A 143 -13.42 -21.90 -18.40
CA ALA A 143 -14.35 -22.99 -18.08
C ALA A 143 -13.63 -24.20 -17.46
N SER A 144 -12.46 -24.56 -17.98
CA SER A 144 -11.64 -25.64 -17.39
C SER A 144 -11.07 -25.25 -16.02
N ILE A 145 -10.74 -23.99 -15.81
CA ILE A 145 -10.24 -23.47 -14.52
C ILE A 145 -11.33 -23.54 -13.45
N VAL A 146 -12.55 -23.11 -13.76
CA VAL A 146 -13.70 -23.20 -12.85
C VAL A 146 -14.00 -24.66 -12.49
N GLN A 147 -13.95 -25.57 -13.47
CA GLN A 147 -14.13 -27.00 -13.21
C GLN A 147 -13.03 -27.56 -12.29
N ALA A 148 -11.78 -27.19 -12.52
CA ALA A 148 -10.66 -27.59 -11.66
C ALA A 148 -10.78 -27.02 -10.25
N HIS A 149 -11.27 -25.78 -10.10
CA HIS A 149 -11.54 -25.17 -8.80
C HIS A 149 -12.67 -25.91 -8.06
N ARG A 150 -13.80 -26.16 -8.73
CA ARG A 150 -14.92 -26.93 -8.17
C ARG A 150 -14.51 -28.34 -7.72
N GLN A 151 -13.64 -29.01 -8.49
CA GLN A 151 -13.10 -30.31 -8.11
C GLN A 151 -12.22 -30.23 -6.85
N ARG A 152 -11.35 -29.21 -6.76
CA ARG A 152 -10.54 -28.96 -5.57
C ARG A 152 -11.42 -28.65 -4.37
N ARG A 153 -12.44 -27.81 -4.53
CA ARG A 153 -13.39 -27.45 -3.47
C ARG A 153 -14.19 -28.64 -2.95
N ARG A 154 -14.53 -29.59 -3.82
CA ARG A 154 -15.17 -30.86 -3.42
C ARG A 154 -14.25 -31.75 -2.57
N ALA A 155 -12.94 -31.66 -2.76
CA ALA A 155 -11.97 -32.40 -1.95
C ALA A 155 -11.62 -31.65 -0.66
N ASP A 156 -11.45 -30.33 -0.73
CA ASP A 156 -11.14 -29.45 0.38
C ASP A 156 -12.04 -28.21 0.34
N ARG A 157 -12.92 -28.07 1.35
CA ARG A 157 -13.84 -26.94 1.43
C ARG A 157 -13.13 -25.60 1.66
N ASN A 158 -11.92 -25.64 2.22
CA ASN A 158 -11.14 -24.45 2.54
C ASN A 158 -10.44 -23.86 1.30
N ALA A 159 -10.60 -24.44 0.11
CA ALA A 159 -10.11 -23.87 -1.14
C ALA A 159 -10.96 -22.66 -1.56
N ILE A 160 -10.59 -21.46 -1.10
CA ILE A 160 -11.40 -20.25 -1.29
C ILE A 160 -11.17 -19.54 -2.62
N MET A 161 -9.97 -19.59 -3.18
CA MET A 161 -9.62 -18.79 -4.35
C MET A 161 -8.63 -19.50 -5.26
N THR A 162 -8.78 -19.31 -6.58
CA THR A 162 -7.80 -19.70 -7.58
C THR A 162 -7.43 -18.52 -8.46
N ILE A 163 -6.19 -18.07 -8.35
CA ILE A 163 -5.64 -16.95 -9.11
C ILE A 163 -5.17 -17.45 -10.48
N CYS A 164 -5.61 -16.81 -11.56
CA CYS A 164 -5.14 -17.12 -12.90
C CYS A 164 -3.92 -16.28 -13.24
N THR A 165 -2.83 -16.94 -13.63
CA THR A 165 -1.58 -16.28 -14.04
C THR A 165 -1.14 -16.77 -15.40
N MET A 166 -0.38 -15.96 -16.11
CA MET A 166 0.27 -16.38 -17.36
C MET A 166 1.80 -16.37 -17.21
N PRO A 167 2.50 -17.40 -17.71
CA PRO A 167 3.95 -17.44 -17.68
C PRO A 167 4.50 -16.47 -18.72
N CYS A 168 5.54 -15.74 -18.35
CA CYS A 168 6.14 -14.70 -19.13
C CYS A 168 7.67 -14.75 -19.09
N ALA A 169 8.31 -14.32 -20.17
CA ALA A 169 9.78 -14.22 -20.18
C ALA A 169 10.25 -12.99 -19.37
N GLU A 170 11.44 -13.08 -18.78
CA GLU A 170 12.02 -12.06 -17.88
C GLU A 170 12.08 -10.64 -18.46
N HIS A 171 12.13 -10.50 -19.80
CA HIS A 171 12.19 -9.20 -20.50
C HIS A 171 11.00 -8.95 -21.42
N SER A 172 9.82 -9.48 -21.06
CA SER A 172 8.60 -9.22 -21.83
C SER A 172 8.02 -7.85 -21.53
N ARG A 173 7.45 -7.22 -22.57
CA ARG A 173 6.70 -5.96 -22.46
C ARG A 173 5.42 -6.09 -21.63
N SER A 174 4.86 -7.30 -21.56
CA SER A 174 3.67 -7.60 -20.76
C SER A 174 3.92 -7.57 -19.25
N ARG A 175 5.15 -7.24 -18.82
CA ARG A 175 5.53 -7.08 -17.42
C ARG A 175 6.24 -5.74 -17.21
N PRO A 176 5.54 -4.71 -16.70
CA PRO A 176 6.19 -3.45 -16.35
C PRO A 176 7.07 -3.60 -15.08
N LEU A 177 8.08 -2.73 -14.94
CA LEU A 177 8.97 -2.75 -13.76
C LEU A 177 8.27 -2.32 -12.46
N GLY A 178 7.19 -1.53 -12.53
CA GLY A 178 6.50 -1.03 -11.35
C GLY A 178 5.54 -2.02 -10.68
N ASP A 179 5.06 -3.04 -11.40
CA ASP A 179 4.04 -4.00 -10.94
C ASP A 179 4.60 -5.43 -11.03
N GLN A 180 5.67 -5.69 -10.27
CA GLN A 180 6.29 -7.01 -10.20
C GLN A 180 5.75 -7.77 -8.98
N SER A 181 5.44 -9.05 -9.17
CA SER A 181 5.00 -9.92 -8.09
C SER A 181 5.80 -11.21 -8.07
N VAL A 182 6.12 -11.69 -6.87
CA VAL A 182 6.79 -12.97 -6.64
C VAL A 182 5.78 -13.93 -6.05
N PHE A 183 5.63 -15.10 -6.69
CA PHE A 183 4.74 -16.17 -6.26
C PHE A 183 5.55 -17.36 -5.76
N THR A 184 5.26 -17.85 -4.56
CA THR A 184 5.85 -19.09 -4.05
C THR A 184 4.77 -20.17 -4.01
N THR A 185 4.97 -21.23 -4.79
CA THR A 185 3.97 -22.28 -4.99
C THR A 185 4.49 -23.67 -4.69
N VAL A 186 3.59 -24.56 -4.28
CA VAL A 186 3.87 -26.00 -4.20
C VAL A 186 3.59 -26.64 -5.56
N PRO A 187 4.59 -27.21 -6.27
CA PRO A 187 4.40 -27.73 -7.63
C PRO A 187 3.34 -28.83 -7.75
N ALA A 188 3.23 -29.70 -6.73
CA ALA A 188 2.32 -30.84 -6.77
C ALA A 188 0.84 -30.46 -6.67
N THR A 189 0.51 -29.44 -5.87
CA THR A 189 -0.87 -29.00 -5.62
C THR A 189 -1.21 -27.68 -6.31
N SER A 190 -0.21 -26.96 -6.81
CA SER A 190 -0.30 -25.56 -7.26
C SER A 190 -0.91 -24.65 -6.20
N GLN A 191 -0.71 -24.97 -4.91
CA GLN A 191 -1.11 -24.12 -3.80
C GLN A 191 -0.15 -22.93 -3.69
N LEU A 192 -0.70 -21.74 -3.49
CA LEU A 192 0.05 -20.54 -3.18
C LEU A 192 0.36 -20.54 -1.69
N VAL A 193 1.63 -20.41 -1.34
CA VAL A 193 2.11 -20.41 0.04
C VAL A 193 2.57 -19.02 0.44
N HIS A 194 3.18 -18.27 -0.48
CA HIS A 194 3.62 -16.91 -0.21
C HIS A 194 3.47 -16.03 -1.44
N TYR A 195 3.02 -14.81 -1.22
CA TYR A 195 2.86 -13.77 -2.23
C TYR A 195 3.47 -12.47 -1.71
N THR A 196 4.32 -11.86 -2.53
CA THR A 196 4.88 -10.54 -2.26
C THR A 196 4.84 -9.70 -3.54
N SER A 197 4.23 -8.51 -3.43
CA SER A 197 4.34 -7.46 -4.44
C SER A 197 5.64 -6.70 -4.25
N VAL A 198 6.35 -6.45 -5.35
CA VAL A 198 7.63 -5.72 -5.39
C VAL A 198 7.42 -4.42 -6.15
N PRO A 199 7.40 -3.26 -5.46
CA PRO A 199 7.39 -1.97 -6.13
C PRO A 199 8.73 -1.75 -6.85
N GLY A 200 8.69 -0.98 -7.95
CA GLY A 200 9.89 -0.68 -8.74
C GLY A 200 10.91 0.20 -7.98
N ILE A 201 10.41 1.17 -7.22
CA ILE A 201 11.18 2.17 -6.47
C ILE A 201 10.62 2.26 -5.04
N PRO A 202 11.46 2.23 -3.98
CA PRO A 202 12.88 1.91 -4.02
C PRO A 202 13.11 0.46 -4.47
N PRO A 203 14.16 0.18 -5.27
CA PRO A 203 14.40 -1.15 -5.82
C PRO A 203 14.73 -2.13 -4.71
N LYS A 204 13.76 -3.00 -4.35
CA LYS A 204 13.98 -4.07 -3.38
C LYS A 204 14.82 -5.17 -4.03
N ARG A 205 16.09 -5.28 -3.62
CA ARG A 205 17.01 -6.35 -4.08
C ARG A 205 16.80 -7.69 -3.38
N LEU A 206 16.13 -7.67 -2.21
CA LEU A 206 15.95 -8.83 -1.35
C LEU A 206 14.46 -9.00 -1.04
N VAL A 207 13.97 -10.24 -1.16
CA VAL A 207 12.63 -10.64 -0.72
C VAL A 207 12.80 -11.53 0.52
N LYS A 208 12.07 -11.22 1.59
CA LYS A 208 12.09 -12.00 2.84
C LYS A 208 11.02 -13.08 2.76
N LEU A 209 11.42 -14.35 2.84
CA LEU A 209 10.52 -15.49 2.92
C LEU A 209 10.52 -16.02 4.37
N PRO A 210 9.35 -16.18 5.02
CA PRO A 210 9.26 -16.80 6.34
C PRO A 210 9.79 -18.23 6.34
N LEU A 211 10.51 -18.61 7.41
CA LEU A 211 11.10 -19.95 7.54
C LEU A 211 10.04 -21.04 7.78
N GLU A 212 8.92 -20.67 8.40
CA GLU A 212 7.80 -21.56 8.73
C GLU A 212 7.21 -22.25 7.49
N LEU A 213 7.27 -21.59 6.33
CA LEU A 213 6.83 -22.13 5.05
C LEU A 213 7.57 -23.43 4.68
N PHE A 214 8.83 -23.57 5.10
CA PHE A 214 9.63 -24.78 4.85
C PHE A 214 9.38 -25.87 5.90
N GLU A 215 8.91 -25.49 7.10
CA GLU A 215 8.60 -26.43 8.18
C GLU A 215 7.26 -27.13 7.95
N ASP A 216 6.21 -26.40 7.58
CA ASP A 216 4.89 -26.97 7.29
C ASP A 216 4.90 -27.87 6.07
N ALA A 217 5.67 -27.48 5.05
CA ALA A 217 5.87 -28.27 3.85
C ALA A 217 6.57 -29.61 4.15
N SER A 218 7.40 -29.67 5.20
CA SER A 218 8.04 -30.91 5.63
C SER A 218 7.08 -31.93 6.30
N GLN A 219 5.92 -31.47 6.77
CA GLN A 219 4.93 -32.32 7.46
C GLN A 219 3.92 -32.98 6.52
N SER A 220 3.82 -32.53 5.26
CA SER A 220 2.93 -33.12 4.26
C SER A 220 3.55 -34.38 3.61
N ILE A 221 3.25 -35.53 4.20
CA ILE A 221 3.20 -36.89 3.63
C ILE A 221 4.21 -37.24 2.51
N SER A 222 5.11 -38.17 2.86
CA SER A 222 5.87 -39.11 1.99
C SER A 222 7.37 -38.87 1.74
N GLY A 223 8.13 -38.28 2.66
CA GLY A 223 9.60 -38.50 2.71
C GLY A 223 10.41 -38.07 1.47
N MET A 224 9.78 -37.46 0.47
CA MET A 224 10.39 -36.50 -0.43
C MET A 224 10.13 -35.15 0.21
N GLY A 225 11.19 -34.41 0.52
CA GLY A 225 11.05 -33.05 1.06
C GLY A 225 10.14 -32.23 0.15
N ALA A 226 9.28 -31.39 0.72
CA ALA A 226 8.41 -30.57 -0.07
C ALA A 226 9.24 -29.59 -0.92
N GLU A 227 8.98 -29.64 -2.22
CA GLU A 227 9.54 -28.73 -3.18
C GLU A 227 8.70 -27.45 -3.18
N LEU A 228 9.36 -26.30 -3.04
CA LEU A 228 8.74 -24.98 -3.17
C LEU A 228 9.35 -24.31 -4.39
N ASP A 229 8.49 -23.84 -5.30
CA ASP A 229 8.88 -23.14 -6.51
C ASP A 229 8.64 -21.63 -6.33
N VAL A 230 9.72 -20.86 -6.33
CA VAL A 230 9.70 -19.40 -6.24
C VAL A 230 9.73 -18.84 -7.65
N ARG A 231 8.56 -18.39 -8.11
CA ARG A 231 8.31 -17.96 -9.47
C ARG A 231 8.22 -16.45 -9.56
N ASN A 232 9.17 -15.90 -10.30
CA ASN A 232 9.16 -14.50 -10.71
C ASN A 232 8.73 -14.35 -12.17
N ASP A 233 8.37 -15.42 -12.87
CA ASP A 233 8.03 -15.40 -14.31
C ASP A 233 6.54 -15.16 -14.59
N LEU A 234 5.71 -15.14 -13.56
CA LEU A 234 4.25 -15.08 -13.69
C LEU A 234 3.74 -13.64 -13.75
N VAL A 235 2.81 -13.38 -14.67
CA VAL A 235 2.02 -12.15 -14.76
C VAL A 235 0.61 -12.42 -14.25
N ASP A 236 0.10 -11.51 -13.42
CA ASP A 236 -1.28 -11.55 -12.95
C ASP A 236 -2.26 -11.16 -14.06
N CYS A 237 -3.22 -12.03 -14.33
CA CYS A 237 -4.21 -11.83 -15.38
C CYS A 237 -5.39 -10.95 -14.94
N GLY A 238 -5.55 -10.69 -13.63
CA GLY A 238 -6.71 -9.98 -13.08
C GLY A 238 -8.02 -10.79 -13.19
N VAL A 239 -7.91 -12.12 -13.17
CA VAL A 239 -9.04 -13.06 -13.20
C VAL A 239 -8.87 -14.09 -12.10
N ASP A 240 -9.85 -14.18 -11.21
CA ASP A 240 -9.85 -15.10 -10.09
C ASP A 240 -11.14 -15.93 -10.07
N VAL A 241 -11.01 -17.20 -9.73
CA VAL A 241 -12.17 -18.03 -9.38
C VAL A 241 -12.32 -17.98 -7.87
N CYS A 242 -13.43 -17.41 -7.41
CA CYS A 242 -13.70 -17.17 -6.00
C CYS A 242 -14.84 -18.04 -5.48
N SER A 243 -14.69 -18.42 -4.22
CA SER A 243 -15.69 -19.04 -3.37
C SER A 243 -16.72 -18.01 -2.88
N LEU A 244 -17.94 -18.47 -2.57
CA LEU A 244 -18.95 -17.68 -1.83
C LEU A 244 -18.44 -17.16 -0.47
N ASP A 245 -17.40 -17.76 0.10
CA ASP A 245 -16.84 -17.37 1.40
C ASP A 245 -15.96 -16.10 1.29
N VAL A 246 -15.59 -15.67 0.07
CA VAL A 246 -14.69 -14.52 -0.13
C VAL A 246 -15.32 -13.18 0.29
N PRO A 247 -16.54 -12.79 -0.16
CA PRO A 247 -17.13 -11.51 0.24
C PRO A 247 -17.31 -11.35 1.77
N PRO A 248 -17.78 -12.35 2.54
CA PRO A 248 -17.86 -12.25 4.00
C PRO A 248 -16.50 -12.01 4.68
N LEU A 249 -15.40 -12.58 4.16
CA LEU A 249 -14.06 -12.34 4.71
C LEU A 249 -13.63 -10.87 4.57
N PHE A 250 -14.10 -10.17 3.53
CA PHE A 250 -13.89 -8.72 3.40
C PHE A 250 -14.76 -7.91 4.37
N THR A 251 -15.94 -8.42 4.74
CA THR A 251 -16.82 -7.80 5.75
C THR A 251 -16.26 -7.97 7.17
N GLU A 252 -15.68 -9.13 7.47
CA GLU A 252 -15.05 -9.41 8.77
C GLU A 252 -13.73 -8.63 8.95
N ASN A 253 -12.89 -8.57 7.91
CA ASN A 253 -11.60 -7.89 7.95
C ASN A 253 -11.68 -6.55 7.21
N PHE A 254 -11.96 -5.49 7.97
CA PHE A 254 -12.17 -4.16 7.39
C PHE A 254 -10.90 -3.50 6.82
N ASP A 255 -9.72 -4.02 7.17
CA ASP A 255 -8.42 -3.50 6.72
C ASP A 255 -8.08 -3.90 5.28
N TYR A 256 -8.78 -4.87 4.69
CA TYR A 256 -8.51 -5.32 3.33
C TYR A 256 -9.04 -4.33 2.29
N GLN A 257 -8.14 -3.57 1.66
CA GLN A 257 -8.47 -2.62 0.60
C GLN A 257 -8.18 -3.19 -0.80
N SER A 258 -7.04 -3.86 -0.96
CA SER A 258 -6.56 -4.48 -2.20
C SER A 258 -6.66 -6.00 -2.17
N LEU A 259 -7.10 -6.58 -3.30
CA LEU A 259 -7.28 -8.02 -3.45
C LEU A 259 -5.96 -8.82 -3.32
N ARG A 260 -4.85 -8.27 -3.82
CA ARG A 260 -3.55 -8.97 -3.83
C ARG A 260 -2.70 -8.65 -2.62
N ARG A 261 -2.59 -7.37 -2.28
CA ARG A 261 -1.66 -6.92 -1.24
C ARG A 261 -2.14 -7.22 0.16
N ASP A 262 -3.44 -7.08 0.40
CA ASP A 262 -3.97 -7.14 1.76
C ASP A 262 -4.70 -8.46 1.95
N PHE A 263 -5.62 -8.79 1.04
CA PHE A 263 -6.41 -10.01 1.14
C PHE A 263 -5.57 -11.30 0.94
N VAL A 264 -4.84 -11.43 -0.18
CA VAL A 264 -3.99 -12.62 -0.40
C VAL A 264 -2.88 -12.70 0.64
N HIS A 265 -2.19 -11.60 0.93
CA HIS A 265 -1.14 -11.60 1.95
C HIS A 265 -1.71 -11.95 3.33
N GLY A 266 -2.81 -11.31 3.73
CA GLY A 266 -3.47 -11.52 5.01
C GLY A 266 -3.95 -12.95 5.20
N ILE A 267 -4.49 -13.60 4.15
CA ILE A 267 -4.87 -15.02 4.24
C ILE A 267 -3.65 -15.93 4.37
N LEU A 268 -2.53 -15.61 3.70
CA LEU A 268 -1.32 -16.44 3.75
C LEU A 268 -0.53 -16.26 5.06
N THR A 269 -0.68 -15.11 5.74
CA THR A 269 -0.02 -14.85 7.04
C THR A 269 -0.91 -15.17 8.24
N SER A 270 -2.22 -15.30 8.06
CA SER A 270 -3.14 -15.57 9.17
C SER A 270 -3.21 -17.05 9.51
N ASP A 271 -2.69 -17.42 10.68
CA ASP A 271 -2.79 -18.79 11.20
C ASP A 271 -4.22 -19.21 11.58
N LEU A 272 -5.11 -18.23 11.80
CA LEU A 272 -6.50 -18.46 12.24
C LEU A 272 -7.42 -18.90 11.11
N LEU A 273 -7.10 -18.50 9.88
CA LEU A 273 -7.90 -18.80 8.70
C LEU A 273 -7.25 -19.99 7.99
N GLU A 274 -7.80 -21.20 8.15
CA GLU A 274 -7.33 -22.39 7.42
C GLU A 274 -7.63 -22.35 5.90
N SER A 275 -7.88 -21.16 5.35
CA SER A 275 -8.26 -20.92 3.96
C SER A 275 -7.07 -21.02 3.03
N LYS A 276 -7.23 -21.75 1.92
CA LYS A 276 -6.16 -22.02 0.96
C LYS A 276 -6.42 -21.34 -0.36
N ILE A 277 -5.38 -20.69 -0.87
CA ILE A 277 -5.35 -20.07 -2.19
C ILE A 277 -4.51 -20.92 -3.14
N TYR A 278 -4.96 -21.06 -4.37
CA TYR A 278 -4.27 -21.82 -5.41
C TYR A 278 -3.95 -20.93 -6.60
N ILE A 279 -2.97 -21.32 -7.39
CA ILE A 279 -2.63 -20.66 -8.65
C ILE A 279 -2.90 -21.61 -9.80
N HIS A 280 -3.54 -21.09 -10.84
CA HIS A 280 -3.59 -21.72 -12.14
C HIS A 280 -2.63 -20.99 -13.08
N VAL A 281 -1.59 -21.67 -13.52
CA VAL A 281 -0.66 -21.14 -14.52
C VAL A 281 -1.14 -21.57 -15.89
N ALA A 282 -1.48 -20.60 -16.74
CA ALA A 282 -1.90 -20.86 -18.10
C ALA A 282 -0.79 -21.57 -18.89
N PRO A 283 -1.12 -22.52 -19.78
CA PRO A 283 -0.11 -23.20 -20.58
C PRO A 283 0.64 -22.17 -21.45
N PRO A 284 1.98 -22.23 -21.51
CA PRO A 284 2.76 -21.32 -22.34
C PRO A 284 2.43 -21.52 -23.82
N ALA A 285 2.54 -20.43 -24.57
CA ALA A 285 2.28 -20.42 -26.00
C ALA A 285 3.16 -21.43 -26.76
N GLY A 286 2.52 -22.41 -27.41
CA GLY A 286 3.18 -23.46 -28.19
C GLY A 286 2.99 -24.88 -27.66
N ALA A 287 2.41 -25.06 -26.47
CA ALA A 287 2.06 -26.38 -25.94
C ALA A 287 0.73 -26.90 -26.53
N THR A 288 0.67 -27.15 -27.85
CA THR A 288 -0.42 -27.99 -28.38
C THR A 288 -0.19 -29.43 -27.94
N SER A 289 -1.17 -29.96 -27.23
CA SER A 289 -1.29 -31.34 -26.77
C SER A 289 -0.93 -32.39 -27.82
N THR A 290 0.27 -32.95 -27.76
CA THR A 290 0.54 -34.34 -28.17
C THR A 290 1.59 -34.95 -27.25
N SER A 291 1.18 -36.05 -26.59
CA SER A 291 1.96 -37.08 -25.92
C SER A 291 2.90 -36.69 -24.76
N SER A 292 2.51 -37.13 -23.56
CA SER A 292 3.37 -37.76 -22.54
C SER A 292 4.87 -37.39 -22.55
N GLY A 293 5.28 -36.49 -21.65
CA GLY A 293 6.67 -36.43 -21.20
C GLY A 293 7.13 -35.06 -20.72
N GLY A 294 7.27 -34.91 -19.39
CA GLY A 294 8.20 -33.98 -18.72
C GLY A 294 7.81 -32.49 -18.66
N PRO A 295 7.94 -31.83 -17.50
CA PRO A 295 7.79 -30.38 -17.40
C PRO A 295 9.12 -29.70 -17.76
N TRP A 296 9.02 -28.56 -18.45
CA TRP A 296 10.09 -27.63 -18.85
C TRP A 296 11.06 -28.09 -19.95
N SER A 297 10.79 -27.62 -21.18
CA SER A 297 11.83 -27.41 -22.20
C SER A 297 11.58 -26.08 -22.91
N THR A 298 12.44 -25.12 -22.61
CA THR A 298 12.69 -23.90 -23.37
C THR A 298 13.40 -24.27 -24.67
N ASN A 299 12.68 -24.34 -25.80
CA ASN A 299 13.20 -24.11 -27.17
C ASN A 299 12.18 -24.53 -28.24
N VAL A 300 11.16 -23.70 -28.51
CA VAL A 300 10.49 -23.69 -29.82
C VAL A 300 10.11 -22.26 -30.20
N CYS A 301 11.07 -21.49 -30.70
CA CYS A 301 10.78 -20.32 -31.54
C CYS A 301 10.46 -20.85 -32.96
N GLY A 302 9.17 -20.98 -33.26
CA GLY A 302 8.67 -21.49 -34.53
C GLY A 302 8.58 -20.41 -35.60
N MET A 303 9.43 -20.55 -36.63
CA MET A 303 9.44 -19.77 -37.86
C MET A 303 8.16 -20.01 -38.69
N LEU A 304 7.54 -18.91 -39.17
CA LEU A 304 6.56 -18.82 -40.27
C LEU A 304 5.21 -19.57 -40.11
N GLY A 305 4.12 -18.80 -39.89
CA GLY A 305 2.82 -19.12 -40.52
C GLY A 305 1.73 -19.82 -39.70
N SER A 306 1.55 -19.47 -38.42
CA SER A 306 0.26 -19.38 -37.69
C SER A 306 0.55 -19.05 -36.23
N PRO A 307 0.13 -17.90 -35.67
CA PRO A 307 0.22 -17.69 -34.23
C PRO A 307 -0.99 -18.39 -33.60
N ALA A 308 -0.92 -19.71 -33.45
CA ALA A 308 -1.85 -20.41 -32.58
C ALA A 308 -1.31 -20.30 -31.16
N PHE A 309 -1.51 -19.13 -30.54
CA PHE A 309 -1.57 -19.05 -29.09
C PHE A 309 -2.72 -19.95 -28.65
N GLY A 310 -2.38 -21.06 -28.01
CA GLY A 310 -3.38 -21.96 -27.44
C GLY A 310 -3.95 -21.35 -26.17
N GLY A 311 -5.14 -20.75 -26.28
CA GLY A 311 -6.13 -20.62 -25.19
C GLY A 311 -5.69 -20.09 -23.82
N GLY A 312 -4.59 -19.33 -23.72
CA GLY A 312 -3.98 -18.98 -22.42
C GLY A 312 -3.42 -17.57 -22.29
N TYR A 313 -3.52 -16.71 -23.31
CA TYR A 313 -3.10 -15.31 -23.18
C TYR A 313 -4.19 -14.51 -22.46
N MET A 314 -3.81 -13.84 -21.36
CA MET A 314 -4.65 -12.91 -20.62
C MET A 314 -3.76 -11.92 -19.87
N MET A 315 -4.02 -10.63 -20.00
CA MET A 315 -3.24 -9.57 -19.36
C MET A 315 -4.15 -8.43 -18.95
N ARG A 316 -3.84 -7.76 -17.83
CA ARG A 316 -4.53 -6.55 -17.38
C ARG A 316 -3.92 -5.30 -18.01
N ALA A 317 -4.76 -4.41 -18.56
CA ALA A 317 -4.34 -3.10 -19.06
C ALA A 317 -4.38 -2.03 -17.94
N SER A 318 -3.63 -2.25 -16.85
CA SER A 318 -3.62 -1.39 -15.66
C SER A 318 -2.89 -0.06 -15.84
N ASP A 319 -1.92 -0.03 -16.76
CA ASP A 319 -0.95 1.06 -16.93
C ASP A 319 -0.85 1.47 -18.39
N PRO A 320 -0.42 2.71 -18.70
CA PRO A 320 -0.11 3.10 -20.08
C PRO A 320 0.91 2.16 -20.76
N VAL A 321 1.91 1.66 -20.04
CA VAL A 321 2.87 0.65 -20.55
C VAL A 321 2.18 -0.69 -20.81
N SER A 322 1.37 -1.18 -19.87
CA SER A 322 0.59 -2.41 -20.00
C SER A 322 -0.42 -2.33 -21.15
N TYR A 323 -0.99 -1.14 -21.36
CA TYR A 323 -1.89 -0.81 -22.46
C TYR A 323 -1.17 -0.83 -23.82
N ASP A 324 0.06 -0.31 -23.90
CA ASP A 324 0.91 -0.40 -25.09
C ASP A 324 1.29 -1.87 -25.39
N ALA A 325 1.63 -2.64 -24.36
CA ALA A 325 1.95 -4.05 -24.47
C ALA A 325 0.75 -4.86 -24.99
N ALA A 326 -0.41 -4.76 -24.34
CA ALA A 326 -1.62 -5.45 -24.74
C ALA A 326 -2.05 -5.09 -26.17
N SER A 327 -1.96 -3.80 -26.55
CA SER A 327 -2.24 -3.36 -27.91
C SER A 327 -1.37 -4.04 -28.96
N ARG A 328 -0.05 -4.11 -28.71
CA ARG A 328 0.91 -4.73 -29.63
C ARG A 328 0.72 -6.25 -29.73
N ASP A 329 0.38 -6.88 -28.62
CA ASP A 329 0.12 -8.32 -28.55
C ASP A 329 -1.16 -8.69 -29.31
N ILE A 330 -2.21 -7.88 -29.22
CA ILE A 330 -3.43 -8.02 -30.03
C ILE A 330 -3.11 -7.89 -31.53
N LEU A 331 -2.34 -6.87 -31.93
CA LEU A 331 -1.98 -6.63 -33.34
C LEU A 331 -1.14 -7.77 -33.93
N SER A 332 -0.29 -8.40 -33.12
CA SER A 332 0.51 -9.55 -33.52
C SER A 332 -0.26 -10.87 -33.46
N GLY A 333 -1.48 -10.87 -32.93
CA GLY A 333 -2.41 -12.00 -32.96
C GLY A 333 -2.26 -12.96 -31.77
N TRP A 334 -1.76 -12.47 -30.63
CA TRP A 334 -1.60 -13.28 -29.41
C TRP A 334 -2.94 -13.68 -28.79
N THR A 335 -3.98 -12.87 -29.00
CA THR A 335 -5.34 -13.05 -28.46
C THR A 335 -6.25 -13.91 -29.34
N HIS A 336 -5.72 -14.79 -30.19
CA HIS A 336 -6.53 -15.62 -31.09
C HIS A 336 -7.54 -16.49 -30.30
N PRO A 337 -8.85 -16.47 -30.61
CA PRO A 337 -9.48 -16.16 -31.90
C PRO A 337 -9.72 -14.68 -32.20
N PHE A 338 -9.72 -13.82 -31.18
CA PHE A 338 -9.98 -12.40 -31.32
C PHE A 338 -8.76 -11.69 -31.88
N SER A 339 -8.87 -11.26 -33.12
CA SER A 339 -7.81 -10.52 -33.81
C SER A 339 -8.45 -9.53 -34.78
N PRO A 340 -7.78 -8.43 -35.13
CA PRO A 340 -8.31 -7.48 -36.11
C PRO A 340 -8.73 -8.13 -37.45
N ARG A 341 -8.15 -9.29 -37.78
CA ARG A 341 -8.48 -10.07 -38.98
C ARG A 341 -9.75 -10.91 -38.84
N ASN A 342 -9.97 -11.55 -37.70
CA ASN A 342 -11.09 -12.46 -37.48
C ASN A 342 -12.34 -11.74 -36.93
N GLY A 343 -12.17 -10.47 -36.53
CA GLY A 343 -13.16 -9.68 -35.81
C GLY A 343 -12.65 -9.39 -34.41
N LEU A 344 -12.61 -8.10 -34.06
CA LEU A 344 -12.42 -7.69 -32.67
C LEU A 344 -13.71 -7.87 -31.87
N PRO A 345 -13.63 -7.95 -30.54
CA PRO A 345 -14.79 -7.74 -29.66
C PRO A 345 -15.52 -6.45 -30.09
N GLY A 346 -16.84 -6.52 -30.31
CA GLY A 346 -17.62 -5.45 -30.92
C GLY A 346 -17.77 -5.50 -32.45
N GLY A 347 -17.23 -6.53 -33.11
CA GLY A 347 -17.58 -6.92 -34.48
C GLY A 347 -16.88 -6.15 -35.61
N ALA A 348 -15.92 -5.26 -35.29
CA ALA A 348 -15.14 -4.57 -36.31
C ALA A 348 -14.16 -5.53 -37.00
N ILE A 349 -14.22 -5.59 -38.34
CA ILE A 349 -13.33 -6.42 -39.16
C ILE A 349 -12.39 -5.51 -39.94
N TYR A 350 -11.10 -5.82 -39.90
CA TYR A 350 -10.06 -5.07 -40.58
C TYR A 350 -9.43 -5.89 -41.71
N LYS A 351 -9.10 -5.21 -42.80
CA LYS A 351 -8.30 -5.81 -43.88
C LYS A 351 -6.84 -5.84 -43.47
N SER A 352 -6.27 -7.04 -43.41
CA SER A 352 -4.87 -7.24 -43.05
C SER A 352 -3.95 -7.14 -44.28
N LEU A 353 -2.86 -6.38 -44.13
CA LEU A 353 -1.78 -6.22 -45.09
C LEU A 353 -0.45 -6.74 -44.49
N ALA A 354 0.52 -7.05 -45.35
CA ALA A 354 1.85 -7.48 -44.94
C ALA A 354 2.50 -6.44 -43.98
N GLY A 355 3.22 -6.91 -42.96
CA GLY A 355 3.81 -6.05 -41.93
C GLY A 355 2.88 -5.72 -40.76
N LEU A 356 1.85 -6.55 -40.52
CA LEU A 356 0.86 -6.37 -39.44
C LEU A 356 0.17 -5.00 -39.52
N ARG A 357 -0.25 -4.65 -40.74
CA ARG A 357 -0.98 -3.42 -41.03
C ARG A 357 -2.46 -3.75 -41.21
N TYR A 358 -3.32 -2.98 -40.56
CA TYR A 358 -4.77 -3.21 -40.57
C TYR A 358 -5.50 -1.95 -41.04
N ILE A 359 -6.39 -2.12 -42.01
CA ILE A 359 -7.16 -1.02 -42.59
C ILE A 359 -8.66 -1.29 -42.38
N GLY A 360 -9.34 -0.34 -41.76
CA GLY A 360 -10.79 -0.37 -41.55
C GLY A 360 -11.59 -0.07 -42.83
N GLU A 361 -12.89 0.08 -42.67
CA GLU A 361 -13.79 0.42 -43.77
C GLU A 361 -13.71 1.92 -44.10
N GLU A 362 -13.96 2.28 -45.37
CA GLU A 362 -14.08 3.67 -45.82
C GLU A 362 -12.86 4.59 -45.55
N VAL A 363 -11.65 4.03 -45.48
CA VAL A 363 -10.42 4.80 -45.26
C VAL A 363 -9.98 5.54 -46.54
N ALA A 364 -9.74 6.84 -46.43
CA ALA A 364 -9.20 7.68 -47.51
C ALA A 364 -7.70 7.95 -47.27
N MET A 365 -6.84 7.33 -48.07
CA MET A 365 -5.39 7.48 -47.96
C MET A 365 -4.80 8.13 -49.21
N ALA A 366 -4.02 9.19 -49.05
CA ALA A 366 -3.26 9.83 -50.13
C ALA A 366 -2.17 8.90 -50.69
N LYS A 367 -1.87 9.02 -52.00
CA LYS A 367 -0.87 8.16 -52.67
C LYS A 367 0.55 8.32 -52.12
N SER A 368 0.88 9.48 -51.56
CA SER A 368 2.18 9.78 -50.97
C SER A 368 2.25 9.45 -49.47
N ALA A 369 1.15 9.03 -48.85
CA ALA A 369 1.12 8.66 -47.45
C ALA A 369 1.78 7.28 -47.23
N HIS A 370 2.51 7.16 -46.13
CA HIS A 370 3.24 5.94 -45.79
C HIS A 370 2.70 5.31 -44.51
N LEU A 371 2.04 4.16 -44.66
CA LEU A 371 1.64 3.30 -43.56
C LEU A 371 2.74 2.27 -43.26
N GLY A 372 3.45 2.49 -42.16
CA GLY A 372 4.48 1.62 -41.60
C GLY A 372 3.91 0.40 -40.89
N ASN A 373 4.80 -0.44 -40.38
CA ASN A 373 4.44 -1.71 -39.74
C ASN A 373 3.67 -1.50 -38.43
N PHE A 374 2.96 -2.55 -37.97
CA PHE A 374 2.20 -2.56 -36.70
C PHE A 374 1.25 -1.37 -36.55
N SER A 375 0.56 -1.00 -37.63
CA SER A 375 -0.32 0.16 -37.63
C SER A 375 -1.75 -0.25 -37.95
N LEU A 376 -2.72 0.29 -37.21
CA LEU A 376 -4.15 0.03 -37.38
C LEU A 376 -4.86 1.35 -37.71
N LEU A 377 -5.60 1.38 -38.81
CA LEU A 377 -6.44 2.50 -39.22
C LEU A 377 -7.91 2.16 -38.99
N GLY A 378 -8.59 2.93 -38.14
CA GLY A 378 -10.02 2.84 -37.90
C GLY A 378 -10.86 3.18 -39.13
N ALA A 379 -12.16 2.92 -39.03
CA ALA A 379 -13.11 3.23 -40.09
C ALA A 379 -13.23 4.74 -40.31
N GLY A 380 -13.36 5.18 -41.56
CA GLY A 380 -13.51 6.61 -41.90
C GLY A 380 -12.26 7.47 -41.74
N ALA A 381 -11.10 6.87 -41.40
CA ALA A 381 -9.86 7.63 -41.22
C ALA A 381 -9.38 8.26 -42.53
N THR A 382 -8.91 9.51 -42.47
CA THR A 382 -8.37 10.25 -43.61
C THR A 382 -6.91 10.60 -43.38
N VAL A 383 -6.03 10.16 -44.28
CA VAL A 383 -4.58 10.40 -44.21
C VAL A 383 -4.15 11.26 -45.40
N GLU A 384 -3.67 12.47 -45.11
CA GLU A 384 -3.22 13.46 -46.10
C GLU A 384 -1.83 13.14 -46.69
N GLU A 385 -1.35 14.00 -47.59
CA GLU A 385 -0.12 13.82 -48.35
C GLU A 385 1.13 13.79 -47.45
N ASN A 386 2.09 12.91 -47.79
CA ASN A 386 3.37 12.74 -47.10
C ASN A 386 3.31 12.38 -45.60
N ALA A 387 2.12 12.08 -45.05
CA ALA A 387 1.99 11.64 -43.67
C ALA A 387 2.67 10.28 -43.44
N GLN A 388 3.30 10.10 -42.28
CA GLN A 388 4.00 8.88 -41.90
C GLN A 388 3.42 8.33 -40.61
N ILE A 389 2.92 7.09 -40.66
CA ILE A 389 2.30 6.42 -39.51
C ILE A 389 3.08 5.14 -39.24
N ARG A 390 3.57 4.93 -38.00
CA ARG A 390 4.32 3.73 -37.63
C ARG A 390 3.95 3.26 -36.23
N HIS A 391 3.81 1.96 -36.00
CA HIS A 391 3.53 1.39 -34.67
C HIS A 391 2.39 2.09 -33.92
N SER A 392 1.36 2.56 -34.62
CA SER A 392 0.32 3.43 -34.06
C SER A 392 -1.08 2.91 -34.37
N ILE A 393 -2.00 3.13 -33.45
CA ILE A 393 -3.40 2.72 -33.57
C ILE A 393 -4.25 3.97 -33.67
N LEU A 394 -5.05 4.06 -34.74
CA LEU A 394 -5.97 5.16 -34.97
C LEU A 394 -7.42 4.69 -34.85
N GLY A 395 -8.21 5.48 -34.12
CA GLY A 395 -9.65 5.37 -33.97
C GLY A 395 -10.44 5.66 -35.24
N ARG A 396 -11.76 5.71 -35.08
CA ARG A 396 -12.72 6.03 -36.14
C ARG A 396 -12.70 7.53 -36.45
N ASP A 397 -12.93 7.88 -37.71
CA ASP A 397 -13.05 9.27 -38.18
C ASP A 397 -11.86 10.17 -37.81
N VAL A 398 -10.65 9.59 -37.74
CA VAL A 398 -9.42 10.33 -37.45
C VAL A 398 -8.89 11.01 -38.70
N ILE A 399 -8.50 12.27 -38.57
CA ILE A 399 -7.93 13.08 -39.65
C ILE A 399 -6.46 13.35 -39.35
N ILE A 400 -5.56 12.94 -40.24
CA ILE A 400 -4.13 13.23 -40.15
C ILE A 400 -3.74 14.21 -41.26
N GLY A 401 -3.28 15.40 -40.85
CA GLY A 401 -2.81 16.45 -41.73
C GLY A 401 -1.51 16.12 -42.49
N ALA A 402 -1.27 16.89 -43.56
CA ALA A 402 -0.13 16.71 -44.44
C ALA A 402 1.22 16.87 -43.71
N GLU A 403 2.20 16.08 -44.13
CA GLU A 403 3.59 16.08 -43.60
C GLU A 403 3.72 15.71 -42.11
N SER A 404 2.66 15.22 -41.47
CA SER A 404 2.68 14.83 -40.06
C SER A 404 3.27 13.42 -39.86
N ALA A 405 4.02 13.24 -38.77
CA ALA A 405 4.66 11.99 -38.38
C ALA A 405 4.07 11.49 -37.05
N VAL A 406 3.46 10.31 -37.08
CA VAL A 406 2.86 9.65 -35.91
C VAL A 406 3.56 8.32 -35.67
N SER A 407 4.13 8.17 -34.48
CA SER A 407 4.87 6.98 -34.07
C SER A 407 4.52 6.52 -32.67
N ASN A 408 4.39 5.20 -32.46
CA ASN A 408 4.12 4.60 -31.14
C ASN A 408 2.96 5.27 -30.37
N SER A 409 1.93 5.74 -31.07
CA SER A 409 0.88 6.57 -30.47
C SER A 409 -0.49 5.92 -30.61
N TYR A 410 -1.34 6.18 -29.61
CA TYR A 410 -2.69 5.65 -29.50
C TYR A 410 -3.66 6.81 -29.63
N ILE A 411 -4.38 6.86 -30.75
CA ILE A 411 -5.27 7.97 -31.09
C ILE A 411 -6.70 7.44 -31.11
N TRP A 412 -7.57 8.00 -30.28
CA TRP A 412 -8.96 7.57 -30.18
C TRP A 412 -9.84 8.22 -31.25
N ASP A 413 -11.16 7.98 -31.15
CA ASP A 413 -12.14 8.37 -32.17
C ASP A 413 -12.29 9.89 -32.31
N GLY A 414 -12.48 10.37 -33.54
CA GLY A 414 -12.81 11.76 -33.85
C GLY A 414 -11.67 12.78 -33.64
N VAL A 415 -10.42 12.33 -33.57
CA VAL A 415 -9.25 13.21 -33.39
C VAL A 415 -8.85 13.86 -34.71
N THR A 416 -8.57 15.17 -34.67
CA THR A 416 -8.04 15.92 -35.83
C THR A 416 -6.62 16.38 -35.55
N ILE A 417 -5.67 15.97 -36.38
CA ILE A 417 -4.26 16.36 -36.32
C ILE A 417 -3.96 17.30 -37.48
N GLY A 418 -3.38 18.46 -37.16
CA GLY A 418 -2.93 19.47 -38.12
C GLY A 418 -1.74 19.02 -38.97
N ARG A 419 -1.23 19.97 -39.74
CA ARG A 419 -0.09 19.79 -40.64
C ARG A 419 1.23 19.92 -39.90
N ASN A 420 2.25 19.21 -40.40
CA ASN A 420 3.62 19.27 -39.88
C ASN A 420 3.71 18.99 -38.36
N CYS A 421 2.91 18.04 -37.87
CA CYS A 421 2.92 17.62 -36.47
C CYS A 421 3.81 16.40 -36.25
N SER A 422 4.51 16.35 -35.13
CA SER A 422 5.36 15.22 -34.73
C SER A 422 4.86 14.64 -33.42
N ILE A 423 4.30 13.43 -33.45
CA ILE A 423 3.71 12.77 -32.30
C ILE A 423 4.43 11.45 -32.05
N ASN A 424 4.98 11.27 -30.85
CA ASN A 424 5.68 10.06 -30.45
C ASN A 424 5.26 9.62 -29.05
N GLY A 425 4.81 8.38 -28.89
CA GLY A 425 4.57 7.78 -27.57
C GLY A 425 3.42 8.42 -26.78
N CYS A 426 2.37 8.90 -27.44
CA CYS A 426 1.28 9.65 -26.81
C CYS A 426 -0.03 8.85 -26.81
N ILE A 427 -0.86 9.07 -25.78
CA ILE A 427 -2.27 8.65 -25.76
C ILE A 427 -3.15 9.89 -25.92
N ILE A 428 -3.92 9.93 -27.00
CA ILE A 428 -4.79 11.05 -27.35
C ILE A 428 -6.24 10.57 -27.32
N SER A 429 -7.02 11.16 -26.42
CA SER A 429 -8.43 10.80 -26.22
C SER A 429 -9.37 11.38 -27.29
N ARG A 430 -10.68 11.14 -27.13
CA ARG A 430 -11.70 11.45 -28.14
C ARG A 430 -11.87 12.95 -28.35
N GLY A 431 -12.16 13.32 -29.60
CA GLY A 431 -12.50 14.71 -29.97
C GLY A 431 -11.38 15.74 -29.78
N VAL A 432 -10.14 15.31 -29.53
CA VAL A 432 -8.98 16.21 -29.40
C VAL A 432 -8.64 16.85 -30.75
N ARG A 433 -8.29 18.13 -30.72
CA ARG A 433 -7.86 18.88 -31.91
C ARG A 433 -6.44 19.40 -31.72
N ILE A 434 -5.51 18.85 -32.48
CA ILE A 434 -4.10 19.27 -32.51
C ILE A 434 -3.93 20.19 -33.72
N LEU A 435 -3.54 21.44 -33.50
CA LEU A 435 -3.33 22.40 -34.59
C LEU A 435 -1.97 22.21 -35.28
N ASP A 436 -1.68 23.05 -36.25
CA ASP A 436 -0.49 22.92 -37.11
C ASP A 436 0.83 23.15 -36.35
N GLY A 437 1.85 22.36 -36.67
CA GLY A 437 3.21 22.53 -36.15
C GLY A 437 3.43 22.07 -34.71
N VAL A 438 2.55 21.23 -34.15
CA VAL A 438 2.66 20.74 -32.78
C VAL A 438 3.62 19.56 -32.68
N SER A 439 4.49 19.57 -31.67
CA SER A 439 5.34 18.43 -31.33
C SER A 439 5.02 17.88 -29.93
N LEU A 440 4.56 16.63 -29.89
CA LEU A 440 4.28 15.89 -28.66
C LEU A 440 5.34 14.81 -28.44
N SER A 441 5.91 14.79 -27.25
CA SER A 441 6.94 13.82 -26.87
C SER A 441 6.38 12.67 -26.04
N ALA A 442 7.20 11.63 -25.85
CA ALA A 442 6.77 10.37 -25.22
C ALA A 442 6.21 10.58 -23.81
N GLY A 443 5.20 9.78 -23.47
CA GLY A 443 4.52 9.80 -22.17
C GLY A 443 3.42 10.87 -22.06
N THR A 444 3.15 11.64 -23.12
CA THR A 444 2.09 12.67 -23.09
C THR A 444 0.69 12.02 -23.11
N LEU A 445 -0.17 12.44 -22.17
CA LEU A 445 -1.57 12.04 -22.09
C LEU A 445 -2.48 13.25 -22.31
N VAL A 446 -3.41 13.15 -23.27
CA VAL A 446 -4.33 14.25 -23.60
C VAL A 446 -5.78 13.82 -23.34
N GLY A 447 -6.43 14.48 -22.38
CA GLY A 447 -7.82 14.31 -21.96
C GLY A 447 -8.84 14.79 -22.99
N GLU A 448 -10.12 14.47 -22.76
CA GLU A 448 -11.14 14.51 -23.82
C GLU A 448 -11.42 15.93 -24.28
N GLY A 449 -11.54 16.12 -25.60
CA GLY A 449 -11.94 17.41 -26.19
C GLY A 449 -10.95 18.56 -25.98
N CYS A 450 -9.70 18.27 -25.58
CA CYS A 450 -8.65 19.29 -25.49
C CYS A 450 -8.30 19.85 -26.88
N VAL A 451 -7.95 21.13 -26.93
CA VAL A 451 -7.41 21.78 -28.13
C VAL A 451 -6.00 22.26 -27.82
N ILE A 452 -5.02 21.84 -28.62
CA ILE A 452 -3.62 22.26 -28.49
C ILE A 452 -3.34 23.34 -29.54
N GLY A 453 -2.79 24.48 -29.09
CA GLY A 453 -2.45 25.63 -29.92
C GLY A 453 -1.43 25.32 -31.02
N PRO A 454 -1.32 26.18 -32.05
CA PRO A 454 -0.37 25.98 -33.13
C PRO A 454 1.08 26.21 -32.66
N CYS A 455 2.04 25.48 -33.24
CA CYS A 455 3.47 25.61 -32.98
C CYS A 455 3.90 25.39 -31.51
N VAL A 456 3.18 24.54 -30.78
CA VAL A 456 3.48 24.21 -29.38
C VAL A 456 4.35 22.95 -29.31
N ALA A 457 5.36 22.98 -28.45
CA ALA A 457 6.21 21.84 -28.14
C ALA A 457 6.04 21.44 -26.67
N LEU A 458 5.47 20.26 -26.42
CA LEU A 458 5.27 19.74 -25.07
C LEU A 458 6.39 18.80 -24.65
N GLY A 459 6.88 19.00 -23.43
CA GLY A 459 7.88 18.17 -22.77
C GLY A 459 7.40 16.74 -22.53
N ARG A 460 8.34 15.86 -22.12
CA ARG A 460 8.01 14.46 -21.83
C ARG A 460 7.01 14.41 -20.68
N ASN A 461 6.11 13.43 -20.72
CA ASN A 461 5.17 13.14 -19.63
C ASN A 461 4.15 14.26 -19.33
N ALA A 462 3.92 15.17 -20.28
CA ALA A 462 2.91 16.20 -20.11
C ALA A 462 1.50 15.58 -20.02
N ARG A 463 0.70 16.04 -19.06
CA ARG A 463 -0.69 15.63 -18.87
C ARG A 463 -1.60 16.82 -19.11
N ILE A 464 -2.58 16.67 -19.98
CA ILE A 464 -3.47 17.76 -20.35
C ILE A 464 -4.90 17.28 -20.12
N SER A 465 -5.72 18.11 -19.48
CA SER A 465 -7.15 17.84 -19.31
C SER A 465 -7.96 19.11 -19.41
N ARG A 466 -9.27 18.98 -19.59
CA ARG A 466 -10.20 20.10 -19.47
C ARG A 466 -10.52 20.45 -18.02
N HIS A 467 -10.36 19.49 -17.12
CA HIS A 467 -10.57 19.69 -15.69
C HIS A 467 -9.28 20.21 -15.07
N ALA A 468 -9.41 21.19 -14.16
CA ALA A 468 -8.30 21.62 -13.32
C ALA A 468 -7.91 20.48 -12.36
N PRO A 469 -6.62 20.34 -12.00
CA PRO A 469 -6.24 19.48 -10.90
C PRO A 469 -7.00 19.92 -9.64
N ARG A 470 -7.58 18.95 -8.92
CA ARG A 470 -8.16 19.19 -7.58
C ARG A 470 -7.04 18.96 -6.58
N ASP A 471 -6.81 19.90 -5.68
CA ASP A 471 -5.93 19.68 -4.53
C ASP A 471 -6.70 18.81 -3.50
N GLU A 472 -6.03 17.82 -2.93
CA GLU A 472 -6.62 16.86 -1.98
C GLU A 472 -6.90 17.48 -0.60
N ASP A 473 -6.63 18.77 -0.37
CA ASP A 473 -6.85 19.44 0.92
C ASP A 473 -8.25 20.08 1.04
N ASP A 474 -9.08 20.02 -0.01
CA ASP A 474 -10.38 20.72 -0.09
C ASP A 474 -11.60 19.86 0.31
N TRP A 475 -11.42 18.87 1.21
CA TRP A 475 -12.52 17.99 1.66
C TRP A 475 -13.56 18.66 2.57
N ASP A 476 -13.34 19.92 2.98
CA ASP A 476 -14.11 20.55 4.06
C ASP A 476 -15.09 21.65 3.64
N ASP A 477 -15.30 21.95 2.36
CA ASP A 477 -16.35 22.92 1.97
C ASP A 477 -17.23 22.44 0.81
N ASP A 478 -18.47 22.09 1.14
CA ASP A 478 -19.63 22.24 0.26
C ASP A 478 -19.87 23.75 0.00
N ASP A 479 -18.99 24.44 -0.73
CA ASP A 479 -19.28 25.79 -1.23
C ASP A 479 -18.55 26.19 -2.53
N ASP A 480 -19.30 26.87 -3.39
CA ASP A 480 -18.94 27.73 -4.53
C ASP A 480 -17.49 27.69 -5.10
N GLY A 481 -17.31 26.99 -6.23
CA GLY A 481 -17.13 27.64 -7.54
C GLY A 481 -16.06 28.73 -7.76
N SER A 482 -15.08 28.94 -6.90
CA SER A 482 -13.95 29.84 -7.18
C SER A 482 -12.59 29.22 -6.87
N VAL A 483 -12.05 28.48 -7.83
CA VAL A 483 -10.65 28.04 -7.83
C VAL A 483 -9.74 29.22 -8.20
N HIS A 484 -8.79 29.52 -7.31
CA HIS A 484 -7.67 30.42 -7.57
C HIS A 484 -6.79 29.85 -8.69
N ALA A 485 -7.04 30.28 -9.92
CA ALA A 485 -6.28 29.88 -11.09
C ALA A 485 -4.91 30.58 -11.12
N GLY A 486 -3.82 29.80 -11.12
CA GLY A 486 -2.55 30.26 -11.67
C GLY A 486 -2.72 30.53 -13.16
N GLU A 487 -2.67 31.80 -13.57
CA GLU A 487 -2.82 32.25 -14.96
C GLU A 487 -1.70 31.72 -15.89
N ASP A 488 -0.62 31.17 -15.34
CA ASP A 488 0.60 30.84 -16.07
C ASP A 488 0.55 29.52 -16.88
N ASN A 489 -0.25 28.52 -16.48
CA ASN A 489 -0.23 27.19 -17.12
C ASN A 489 -1.01 27.10 -18.46
N SER A 490 -1.87 28.08 -18.74
CA SER A 490 -2.61 28.15 -20.01
C SER A 490 -1.78 28.72 -21.18
N ALA A 491 -0.69 29.45 -20.84
CA ALA A 491 0.17 30.09 -21.84
C ALA A 491 1.03 29.09 -22.62
N GLU A 492 1.42 27.96 -22.00
CA GLU A 492 2.27 26.94 -22.62
C GLU A 492 1.55 26.13 -23.71
N LEU A 493 0.22 26.02 -23.65
CA LEU A 493 -0.58 25.30 -24.62
C LEU A 493 -0.92 26.13 -25.87
N GLY A 494 -0.56 27.42 -25.91
CA GLY A 494 -0.72 28.32 -27.04
C GLY A 494 -2.03 29.12 -27.05
N THR A 495 -2.11 30.14 -27.93
CA THR A 495 -3.15 31.19 -27.94
C THR A 495 -4.57 30.74 -28.26
N SER A 496 -4.76 29.50 -28.73
CA SER A 496 -6.06 28.89 -29.03
C SER A 496 -6.28 27.58 -28.27
N ALA A 497 -5.54 27.38 -27.17
CA ALA A 497 -5.65 26.19 -26.36
C ALA A 497 -6.98 26.14 -25.60
N GLN A 498 -7.50 24.93 -25.44
CA GLN A 498 -8.56 24.62 -24.50
C GLN A 498 -8.11 23.41 -23.70
N GLY A 499 -7.72 23.64 -22.45
CA GLY A 499 -7.19 22.63 -21.54
C GLY A 499 -6.21 23.24 -20.54
N TYR A 500 -6.08 22.60 -19.39
CA TYR A 500 -5.12 22.88 -18.35
C TYR A 500 -3.98 21.86 -18.45
N LEU A 501 -2.75 22.34 -18.32
CA LEU A 501 -1.59 21.49 -18.09
C LEU A 501 -1.64 21.04 -16.63
N TRP A 502 -1.67 19.73 -16.42
CA TRP A 502 -1.60 19.12 -15.10
C TRP A 502 -0.15 19.15 -14.63
N PRO A 503 0.09 19.40 -13.33
CA PRO A 503 1.43 19.35 -12.79
C PRO A 503 2.05 17.96 -13.07
N PRO A 504 3.34 17.89 -13.39
CA PRO A 504 4.05 16.63 -13.43
C PRO A 504 3.90 15.95 -12.05
N LEU A 505 3.80 14.62 -12.05
CA LEU A 505 3.91 13.83 -10.82
C LEU A 505 5.34 13.96 -10.30
N GLU A 506 5.62 15.05 -9.59
CA GLU A 506 6.82 15.21 -8.79
C GLU A 506 6.55 14.66 -7.38
N PRO A 507 7.56 14.07 -6.72
CA PRO A 507 7.45 13.79 -5.29
C PRO A 507 7.12 15.11 -4.58
N ARG A 508 6.13 15.08 -3.69
CA ARG A 508 5.73 16.22 -2.86
C ARG A 508 6.97 16.72 -2.11
N ASN A 509 7.59 17.80 -2.60
CA ASN A 509 8.77 18.40 -1.98
C ASN A 509 8.29 19.27 -0.81
N GLY A 510 8.31 18.72 0.41
CA GLY A 510 8.16 19.49 1.64
C GLY A 510 7.70 18.62 2.80
N ASP A 511 8.60 18.42 3.77
CA ASP A 511 8.43 18.15 5.22
C ASP A 511 7.33 17.22 5.78
N ASP A 512 6.38 16.71 4.99
CA ASP A 512 5.31 15.81 5.43
C ASP A 512 5.61 14.36 5.00
N SER A 513 6.84 13.90 5.24
CA SER A 513 7.25 12.51 4.95
C SER A 513 6.73 11.48 5.95
N ASP A 514 5.81 11.88 6.83
CA ASP A 514 5.24 11.05 7.89
C ASP A 514 3.87 10.44 7.52
N ASP A 515 3.42 10.60 6.27
CA ASP A 515 2.28 9.83 5.76
C ASP A 515 2.73 8.38 5.49
N GLU A 516 2.81 7.57 6.57
CA GLU A 516 3.05 6.11 6.53
C GLU A 516 2.00 5.35 5.69
N ASP A 517 0.92 6.03 5.27
CA ASP A 517 -0.22 5.51 4.54
C ASP A 517 -0.14 5.66 3.01
N GLU A 518 0.86 6.36 2.43
CA GLU A 518 0.99 6.45 0.97
C GLU A 518 1.37 5.10 0.34
N ASP A 519 0.56 4.62 -0.63
CA ASP A 519 0.83 3.38 -1.34
C ASP A 519 2.19 3.47 -2.09
N PRO A 520 3.19 2.61 -1.77
CA PRO A 520 4.49 2.63 -2.41
C PRO A 520 4.45 2.48 -3.94
N HIS A 521 3.44 1.82 -4.50
CA HIS A 521 3.26 1.65 -5.95
C HIS A 521 2.63 2.87 -6.63
N GLU A 522 2.01 3.78 -5.87
CA GLU A 522 1.40 5.02 -6.36
C GLU A 522 2.29 6.25 -6.16
N CYS A 523 3.39 6.12 -5.40
CA CYS A 523 4.40 7.17 -5.28
C CYS A 523 4.79 7.74 -6.65
N ALA A 524 4.95 9.06 -6.72
CA ALA A 524 5.25 9.80 -7.95
C ALA A 524 6.44 9.22 -8.74
N ALA A 525 7.46 8.71 -8.05
CA ALA A 525 8.62 8.06 -8.66
C ALA A 525 8.25 6.77 -9.43
N ASN A 526 7.37 5.94 -8.86
CA ASN A 526 6.87 4.73 -9.53
C ASN A 526 5.89 5.06 -10.65
N ALA A 527 5.12 6.14 -10.51
CA ALA A 527 4.23 6.61 -11.55
C ALA A 527 4.95 6.94 -12.88
N GLN A 528 6.22 7.37 -12.83
CA GLN A 528 7.06 7.59 -14.00
C GLN A 528 7.50 6.30 -14.71
N LEU A 529 7.59 5.18 -13.99
CA LEU A 529 7.90 3.87 -14.58
C LEU A 529 6.77 3.30 -15.43
N TYR A 530 5.53 3.75 -15.20
CA TYR A 530 4.35 3.31 -15.94
C TYR A 530 4.12 4.06 -17.26
N GLN A 531 5.07 4.90 -17.70
CA GLN A 531 4.94 5.73 -18.90
C GLN A 531 5.53 5.06 -20.16
N ILE A 532 4.86 5.27 -21.29
CA ILE A 532 5.21 4.67 -22.59
C ILE A 532 6.57 5.21 -23.08
N LEU A 533 7.44 4.30 -23.54
CA LEU A 533 8.77 4.61 -24.09
C LEU A 533 9.67 5.40 -23.14
N ASN A 534 9.61 5.07 -21.85
CA ASN A 534 10.71 5.41 -20.94
C ASN A 534 11.92 4.56 -21.33
N ASP A 535 12.72 5.04 -22.29
CA ASP A 535 14.04 4.46 -22.54
C ASP A 535 14.79 4.51 -21.21
N THR A 536 15.16 3.33 -20.71
CA THR A 536 15.93 3.13 -19.49
C THR A 536 17.37 3.62 -19.68
N GLU A 537 17.56 4.89 -20.00
CA GLU A 537 18.68 5.67 -19.52
C GLU A 537 18.13 6.54 -18.40
N VAL A 538 18.03 5.94 -17.21
CA VAL A 538 18.03 6.73 -15.98
C VAL A 538 19.34 7.51 -16.01
N GLN A 539 19.31 8.73 -16.52
CA GLN A 539 20.31 9.73 -16.19
C GLN A 539 20.15 9.96 -14.70
N LEU A 540 20.90 9.18 -13.91
CA LEU A 540 21.20 9.49 -12.52
C LEU A 540 21.81 10.88 -12.53
N THR A 541 20.99 11.91 -12.35
CA THR A 541 21.49 13.25 -12.04
C THR A 541 22.01 13.18 -10.60
N ASP A 542 23.29 13.49 -10.42
CA ASP A 542 24.03 13.42 -9.15
C ASP A 542 23.40 14.22 -7.99
N ASP A 543 22.33 14.99 -8.23
CA ASP A 543 21.70 15.85 -7.22
C ASP A 543 20.77 15.10 -6.24
N SER A 544 20.39 13.85 -6.51
CA SER A 544 19.59 13.04 -5.58
C SER A 544 20.41 12.23 -4.57
N LEU A 545 21.73 12.41 -4.53
CA LEU A 545 22.63 11.74 -3.58
C LEU A 545 22.99 12.61 -2.36
N SER A 546 22.28 13.72 -2.13
CA SER A 546 22.65 14.70 -1.10
C SER A 546 21.74 14.77 0.14
N SER A 547 20.80 13.83 0.32
CA SER A 547 19.92 13.82 1.51
C SER A 547 19.87 12.50 2.29
N ILE A 548 20.88 11.63 2.13
CA ILE A 548 21.11 10.52 3.06
C ILE A 548 22.48 10.73 3.71
N ASP A 549 22.44 11.38 4.87
CA ASP A 549 23.50 11.34 5.87
C ASP A 549 22.84 11.23 7.26
N ALA A 550 23.44 10.38 8.09
CA ALA A 550 23.21 10.15 9.52
C ALA A 550 22.10 9.15 9.91
N ASP A 551 22.39 7.85 9.79
CA ASP A 551 22.73 7.05 10.98
C ASP A 551 23.11 5.62 10.58
N SER A 552 24.41 5.32 10.64
CA SER A 552 24.90 3.95 10.70
C SER A 552 26.21 3.91 11.49
N ASP A 553 26.15 3.22 12.63
CA ASP A 553 27.25 3.03 13.55
C ASP A 553 28.51 2.48 12.88
N ALA A 554 29.62 3.11 13.23
CA ALA A 554 30.96 2.76 12.79
C ALA A 554 31.41 1.43 13.43
N PHE A 555 31.33 0.34 12.68
CA PHE A 555 32.20 -0.82 12.90
C PHE A 555 33.58 -0.52 12.30
N VAL A 556 34.54 -0.22 13.18
CA VAL A 556 35.95 -0.03 12.84
C VAL A 556 36.57 -1.42 12.67
N ASP A 557 36.77 -1.85 11.43
CA ASP A 557 37.59 -3.03 11.15
C ASP A 557 39.00 -2.58 10.74
N SER A 558 39.96 -2.82 11.62
CA SER A 558 41.38 -2.61 11.36
C SER A 558 42.01 -3.94 11.03
N ASP A 559 42.10 -4.29 9.76
CA ASP A 559 42.97 -5.39 9.34
C ASP A 559 44.01 -4.90 8.34
N THR A 560 45.26 -5.04 8.81
CA THR A 560 46.49 -4.77 8.08
C THR A 560 46.95 -6.10 7.51
N GLU A 561 47.06 -6.15 6.18
CA GLU A 561 47.54 -7.31 5.42
C GLU A 561 48.95 -7.76 5.85
N SER A 562 49.11 -9.07 6.09
CA SER A 562 50.38 -9.76 5.80
C SER A 562 50.19 -11.26 5.53
N ASP A 563 50.58 -11.62 4.31
CA ASP A 563 50.87 -12.92 3.70
C ASP A 563 51.32 -14.10 4.63
N ILE A 564 50.79 -15.31 4.41
CA ILE A 564 51.44 -16.41 3.63
C ILE A 564 50.99 -17.85 4.01
N SER A 565 50.65 -18.62 2.95
CA SER A 565 50.74 -20.10 2.72
C SER A 565 49.96 -21.14 3.56
N SER A 566 49.00 -21.78 2.87
CA SER A 566 48.75 -23.23 2.67
C SER A 566 49.14 -24.25 3.76
N ASP A 567 48.18 -25.00 4.29
CA ASP A 567 47.80 -26.36 3.86
C ASP A 567 46.77 -27.00 4.82
N ASP A 568 46.02 -27.96 4.29
CA ASP A 568 44.91 -28.78 4.80
C ASP A 568 44.79 -29.08 6.31
N SER A 569 43.54 -29.08 6.82
CA SER A 569 42.85 -30.28 7.35
C SER A 569 41.55 -29.91 8.11
N ILE A 570 40.40 -30.36 7.59
CA ILE A 570 39.13 -30.43 8.33
C ILE A 570 39.26 -31.50 9.43
N PRO A 571 38.73 -31.24 10.64
CA PRO A 571 37.72 -32.20 11.13
C PRO A 571 36.49 -31.49 11.71
N SER A 572 35.33 -32.06 11.37
CA SER A 572 34.03 -31.79 11.99
C SER A 572 34.11 -31.99 13.51
N PHE A 573 33.50 -31.11 14.30
CA PHE A 573 33.09 -31.47 15.65
C PHE A 573 31.67 -30.97 15.95
N MET A 574 30.81 -31.95 16.20
CA MET A 574 29.43 -31.83 16.64
C MET A 574 29.34 -31.20 18.05
N SER A 575 28.15 -30.65 18.32
CA SER A 575 27.51 -30.47 19.62
C SER A 575 28.27 -30.93 20.87
N ALA A 576 28.67 -29.96 21.69
CA ALA A 576 28.81 -30.12 23.14
C ALA A 576 28.87 -28.75 23.85
N ARG A 577 27.73 -28.04 23.95
CA ARG A 577 27.55 -27.03 25.01
C ARG A 577 26.72 -27.65 26.13
N GLY A 578 27.41 -28.46 26.93
CA GLY A 578 26.91 -28.91 28.22
C GLY A 578 26.92 -27.75 29.21
N SER A 579 25.75 -27.48 29.79
CA SER A 579 25.58 -26.66 30.99
C SER A 579 26.52 -27.16 32.10
N MET A 580 27.37 -26.26 32.60
CA MET A 580 28.11 -26.46 33.85
C MET A 580 27.56 -25.45 34.86
N SER A 581 26.58 -25.90 35.65
CA SER A 581 26.15 -25.23 36.87
C SER A 581 27.25 -25.43 37.94
N LEU A 582 27.88 -24.33 38.36
CA LEU A 582 28.76 -24.26 39.52
C LEU A 582 27.98 -23.60 40.66
N THR A 583 27.61 -24.40 41.66
CA THR A 583 26.93 -23.96 42.87
C THR A 583 27.87 -23.17 43.78
N LEU A 584 27.54 -21.91 44.05
CA LEU A 584 28.10 -21.07 45.11
C LEU A 584 26.95 -20.31 45.83
N PRO A 585 27.12 -19.94 47.11
CA PRO A 585 26.00 -19.73 48.04
C PRO A 585 25.28 -18.38 47.90
N ASP A 586 24.03 -18.39 48.40
CA ASP A 586 22.96 -17.39 48.35
C ASP A 586 23.36 -15.90 48.31
N GLY A 587 22.75 -15.17 47.36
CA GLY A 587 22.44 -13.74 47.52
C GLY A 587 22.95 -12.75 46.48
N ALA A 588 23.52 -13.17 45.36
CA ALA A 588 23.90 -12.25 44.27
C ALA A 588 23.48 -12.82 42.90
N GLU A 589 22.53 -12.16 42.25
CA GLU A 589 22.13 -12.45 40.88
C GLU A 589 23.33 -12.19 39.94
N SER A 590 23.98 -13.26 39.50
CA SER A 590 25.04 -13.19 38.50
C SER A 590 24.44 -13.14 37.11
N GLN A 591 23.93 -11.97 36.71
CA GLN A 591 23.57 -11.70 35.31
C GLN A 591 24.82 -11.81 34.43
N THR A 592 24.72 -12.55 33.33
CA THR A 592 25.78 -12.67 32.33
C THR A 592 26.03 -11.31 31.66
N LEU A 593 27.22 -11.10 31.09
CA LEU A 593 27.59 -9.80 30.48
C LEU A 593 26.64 -9.41 29.32
N GLY A 594 26.11 -10.40 28.59
CA GLY A 594 25.13 -10.18 27.52
C GLY A 594 23.77 -9.72 28.04
N GLU A 595 23.26 -10.36 29.11
CA GLU A 595 21.99 -9.96 29.76
C GLU A 595 22.06 -8.53 30.35
N LYS A 596 23.25 -8.09 30.77
CA LYS A 596 23.47 -6.71 31.22
C LYS A 596 23.40 -5.70 30.07
N MET A 597 24.04 -5.98 28.93
CA MET A 597 23.97 -5.10 27.77
C MET A 597 22.55 -5.01 27.20
N GLU A 598 21.83 -6.14 27.12
CA GLU A 598 20.43 -6.17 26.65
C GLU A 598 19.47 -5.45 27.62
N SER A 599 19.72 -5.50 28.93
CA SER A 599 18.92 -4.74 29.89
C SER A 599 19.21 -3.24 29.87
N GLU A 600 20.47 -2.84 29.71
CA GLU A 600 20.84 -1.43 29.52
C GLU A 600 20.25 -0.85 28.22
N GLN A 601 20.28 -1.61 27.11
CA GLN A 601 19.67 -1.20 25.84
C GLN A 601 18.15 -1.00 26.00
N ARG A 602 17.44 -1.97 26.59
CA ARG A 602 16.00 -1.84 26.85
C ARG A 602 15.66 -0.64 27.75
N LEU A 603 16.50 -0.35 28.74
CA LEU A 603 16.33 0.82 29.60
C LEU A 603 16.55 2.13 28.82
N SER A 604 17.52 2.18 27.90
CA SER A 604 17.73 3.36 27.06
C SER A 604 16.59 3.59 26.06
N GLU A 605 16.11 2.53 25.41
CA GLU A 605 14.96 2.58 24.49
C GLU A 605 13.70 3.04 25.24
N PHE A 606 13.44 2.48 26.43
CA PHE A 606 12.35 2.93 27.30
C PHE A 606 12.45 4.40 27.68
N ARG A 607 13.65 4.89 28.07
CA ARG A 607 13.86 6.29 28.45
C ARG A 607 13.57 7.23 27.29
N ALA A 608 14.09 6.92 26.10
CA ALA A 608 13.87 7.73 24.91
C ALA A 608 12.38 7.78 24.51
N GLU A 609 11.70 6.63 24.48
CA GLU A 609 10.29 6.56 24.12
C GLU A 609 9.41 7.25 25.17
N ALA A 610 9.69 7.07 26.47
CA ALA A 610 8.94 7.72 27.55
C ALA A 610 9.07 9.26 27.51
N GLU A 611 10.25 9.78 27.18
CA GLU A 611 10.47 11.22 26.99
C GLU A 611 9.73 11.74 25.75
N ALA A 612 9.73 10.97 24.65
CA ALA A 612 9.01 11.31 23.43
C ALA A 612 7.47 11.30 23.64
N SER A 613 6.93 10.29 24.31
CA SER A 613 5.51 10.20 24.70
C SER A 613 5.10 11.39 25.56
N LEU A 614 5.90 11.74 26.58
CA LEU A 614 5.62 12.91 27.42
C LEU A 614 5.74 14.23 26.66
N ALA A 615 6.66 14.33 25.69
CA ALA A 615 6.77 15.50 24.82
C ALA A 615 5.51 15.68 23.95
N ARG A 616 5.06 14.61 23.28
CA ARG A 616 3.82 14.59 22.47
C ARG A 616 2.60 14.93 23.30
N ALA A 617 2.45 14.29 24.47
CA ALA A 617 1.34 14.54 25.38
C ALA A 617 1.27 16.02 25.85
N MET A 618 2.42 16.68 26.00
CA MET A 618 2.49 18.11 26.36
C MET A 618 2.22 19.06 25.18
N GLU A 619 2.64 18.70 23.97
CA GLU A 619 2.39 19.49 22.76
C GLU A 619 0.91 19.44 22.36
N GLU A 620 0.31 18.26 22.42
CA GLU A 620 -1.10 18.03 22.10
C GLU A 620 -2.07 18.35 23.26
N SER A 621 -1.54 18.76 24.42
CA SER A 621 -2.30 19.08 25.64
C SER A 621 -3.26 17.95 26.08
N HIS A 622 -2.77 16.70 26.08
CA HIS A 622 -3.53 15.56 26.56
C HIS A 622 -3.85 15.65 28.06
N ALA A 623 -4.94 14.99 28.47
CA ALA A 623 -5.23 14.83 29.89
C ALA A 623 -4.11 14.03 30.60
N PRO A 624 -3.72 14.41 31.83
CA PRO A 624 -2.63 13.74 32.57
C PRO A 624 -2.90 12.25 32.81
N ASP A 625 -4.17 11.84 32.86
CA ASP A 625 -4.59 10.44 33.00
C ASP A 625 -4.23 9.60 31.76
N ASN A 626 -4.33 10.17 30.56
CA ASN A 626 -3.96 9.48 29.32
C ASN A 626 -2.45 9.24 29.26
N ALA A 627 -1.65 10.27 29.62
CA ALA A 627 -0.20 10.14 29.72
C ALA A 627 0.22 9.11 30.79
N ALA A 628 -0.52 9.02 31.91
CA ALA A 628 -0.28 8.00 32.93
C ALA A 628 -0.55 6.58 32.40
N ILE A 629 -1.63 6.39 31.62
CA ILE A 629 -1.95 5.11 30.98
C ILE A 629 -0.85 4.73 29.99
N GLU A 630 -0.41 5.67 29.15
CA GLU A 630 0.64 5.45 28.15
C GLU A 630 1.99 5.05 28.79
N LEU A 631 2.43 5.77 29.82
CA LEU A 631 3.63 5.42 30.57
C LEU A 631 3.50 4.06 31.25
N LYS A 632 2.32 3.72 31.76
CA LYS A 632 2.07 2.40 32.37
C LYS A 632 2.09 1.30 31.31
N THR A 633 1.51 1.50 30.14
CA THR A 633 1.58 0.53 29.03
C THR A 633 3.01 0.37 28.53
N LEU A 634 3.76 1.47 28.38
CA LEU A 634 5.15 1.45 27.96
C LEU A 634 6.04 0.71 28.97
N ARG A 635 5.80 0.93 30.27
CA ARG A 635 6.45 0.17 31.36
C ARG A 635 6.16 -1.33 31.25
N MET A 636 4.91 -1.71 30.98
CA MET A 636 4.55 -3.12 30.83
C MET A 636 5.17 -3.75 29.59
N ALA A 637 5.24 -3.03 28.46
CA ALA A 637 5.85 -3.48 27.22
C ALA A 637 7.38 -3.69 27.36
N SER A 638 8.05 -2.76 28.03
CA SER A 638 9.51 -2.81 28.26
C SER A 638 9.93 -3.67 29.46
N ASN A 639 8.97 -4.10 30.29
CA ASN A 639 9.19 -4.84 31.54
C ASN A 639 10.20 -4.13 32.48
N VAL A 640 10.00 -2.82 32.67
CA VAL A 640 10.89 -1.94 33.45
C VAL A 640 10.32 -1.72 34.87
N PRO A 641 11.16 -1.68 35.92
CA PRO A 641 10.68 -1.43 37.28
C PRO A 641 10.09 -0.01 37.44
N THR A 642 9.16 0.13 38.38
CA THR A 642 8.44 1.39 38.63
C THR A 642 9.35 2.54 39.08
N SER A 643 10.53 2.22 39.62
CA SER A 643 11.58 3.17 39.97
C SER A 643 12.12 3.95 38.78
N GLU A 644 12.27 3.31 37.61
CA GLU A 644 12.81 3.95 36.42
C GLU A 644 11.80 4.89 35.76
N VAL A 645 10.50 4.57 35.80
CA VAL A 645 9.43 5.47 35.32
C VAL A 645 9.46 6.80 36.09
N LYS A 646 9.64 6.74 37.42
CA LYS A 646 9.82 7.93 38.28
C LYS A 646 11.06 8.74 37.89
N LYS A 647 12.16 8.06 37.56
CA LYS A 647 13.42 8.70 37.15
C LYS A 647 13.36 9.38 35.78
N VAL A 648 12.37 9.08 34.95
CA VAL A 648 12.16 9.74 33.65
C VAL A 648 11.09 10.82 33.75
N ALA A 649 9.89 10.47 34.23
CA ALA A 649 8.75 11.37 34.23
C ALA A 649 8.97 12.62 35.11
N ILE A 650 9.54 12.46 36.30
CA ILE A 650 9.73 13.58 37.24
C ILE A 650 10.79 14.56 36.71
N PRO A 651 12.00 14.12 36.30
CA PRO A 651 12.98 14.99 35.64
C PRO A 651 12.46 15.70 34.39
N PHE A 652 11.65 15.03 33.58
CA PHE A 652 11.12 15.61 32.35
C PHE A 652 10.14 16.76 32.63
N ILE A 653 9.18 16.56 33.54
CA ILE A 653 8.23 17.59 33.98
C ILE A 653 8.96 18.78 34.62
N LEU A 654 9.95 18.49 35.47
CA LEU A 654 10.73 19.54 36.12
C LEU A 654 11.62 20.29 35.13
N GLY A 655 12.20 19.62 34.13
CA GLY A 655 13.08 20.23 33.13
C GLY A 655 12.44 21.31 32.27
N ARG A 656 11.12 21.23 32.06
CA ARG A 656 10.34 22.24 31.34
C ARG A 656 9.89 23.42 32.22
N CYS A 657 10.08 23.36 33.55
CA CYS A 657 9.70 24.44 34.46
C CYS A 657 10.72 25.60 34.44
N ASN A 658 10.30 26.80 34.02
CA ASN A 658 11.15 27.98 33.95
C ASN A 658 11.17 28.80 35.26
N VAL A 659 12.35 29.18 35.75
CA VAL A 659 12.56 29.88 37.04
C VAL A 659 12.08 31.34 36.99
N GLU A 660 11.97 31.94 35.80
CA GLU A 660 11.67 33.37 35.63
C GLU A 660 10.15 33.69 35.60
N GLN A 661 9.30 32.73 35.24
CA GLN A 661 7.83 32.87 35.19
C GLN A 661 7.13 31.97 36.21
N ALA A 662 7.13 32.39 37.47
CA ALA A 662 6.55 31.63 38.59
C ALA A 662 5.04 31.33 38.46
N LYS A 663 4.29 32.10 37.65
CA LYS A 663 2.86 31.91 37.40
C LYS A 663 2.60 30.77 36.41
N GLU A 664 3.29 30.79 35.27
CA GLU A 664 3.17 29.73 34.25
C GLU A 664 3.65 28.39 34.80
N THR A 665 4.68 28.37 35.66
CA THR A 665 5.07 27.14 36.35
C THR A 665 4.04 26.65 37.36
N ALA A 666 3.27 27.54 37.98
CA ALA A 666 2.22 27.15 38.91
C ALA A 666 1.07 26.49 38.12
N ASP A 667 0.59 27.15 37.07
CA ASP A 667 -0.50 26.64 36.22
C ASP A 667 -0.09 25.31 35.53
N PHE A 668 1.17 25.20 35.08
CA PHE A 668 1.72 23.97 34.50
C PHE A 668 1.77 22.82 35.52
N LEU A 669 2.21 23.11 36.76
CA LEU A 669 2.23 22.10 37.83
C LEU A 669 0.82 21.76 38.34
N ASP A 670 -0.16 22.65 38.20
CA ASP A 670 -1.57 22.33 38.52
C ASP A 670 -2.14 21.34 37.50
N HIS A 671 -1.78 21.49 36.24
CA HIS A 671 -2.20 20.58 35.17
C HIS A 671 -1.50 19.21 35.24
N TRP A 672 -0.19 19.18 35.49
CA TRP A 672 0.61 17.93 35.50
C TRP A 672 0.84 17.33 36.89
N GLY A 673 0.37 17.97 37.96
CA GLY A 673 0.40 17.45 39.32
C GLY A 673 -0.28 16.08 39.49
N PRO A 674 -1.47 15.83 38.89
CA PRO A 674 -2.13 14.52 38.92
C PRO A 674 -1.28 13.38 38.34
N LEU A 675 -0.48 13.64 37.30
CA LEU A 675 0.42 12.63 36.72
C LEU A 675 1.51 12.22 37.72
N ILE A 676 2.07 13.18 38.47
CA ILE A 676 3.06 12.90 39.52
C ILE A 676 2.41 12.06 40.65
N ARG A 677 1.15 12.33 41.00
CA ARG A 677 0.41 11.54 41.99
C ARG A 677 0.25 10.09 41.55
N GLU A 678 -0.19 9.85 40.32
CA GLU A 678 -0.35 8.49 39.76
C GLU A 678 0.99 7.74 39.68
N VAL A 679 2.06 8.40 39.22
CA VAL A 679 3.40 7.79 39.12
C VAL A 679 4.02 7.53 40.51
N ALA A 680 3.62 8.29 41.54
CA ALA A 680 4.15 8.17 42.90
C ALA A 680 3.38 7.22 43.82
N GLN A 681 2.26 6.62 43.40
CA GLN A 681 1.42 5.75 44.25
C GLN A 681 2.19 4.60 44.91
N ASP A 682 3.12 3.97 44.19
CA ASP A 682 3.82 2.76 44.66
C ASP A 682 4.91 3.06 45.71
N ASP A 683 5.66 4.17 45.57
CA ASP A 683 6.72 4.59 46.49
C ASP A 683 6.98 6.10 46.40
N GLN A 684 6.26 6.82 47.25
CA GLN A 684 6.30 8.28 47.38
C GLN A 684 7.64 8.80 47.92
N VAL A 685 8.37 7.98 48.71
CA VAL A 685 9.65 8.37 49.30
C VAL A 685 10.74 8.43 48.24
N GLU A 686 10.74 7.48 47.30
CA GLU A 686 11.65 7.50 46.16
C GLU A 686 11.35 8.66 45.21
N ALA A 687 10.07 8.99 44.95
CA ALA A 687 9.69 10.13 44.11
C ALA A 687 10.26 11.46 44.64
N LEU A 688 10.14 11.72 45.95
CA LEU A 688 10.73 12.89 46.59
C LEU A 688 12.27 12.90 46.53
N ALA A 689 12.90 11.73 46.65
CA ALA A 689 14.36 11.61 46.50
C ALA A 689 14.81 11.90 45.06
N VAL A 690 14.06 11.44 44.06
CA VAL A 690 14.31 11.74 42.63
C VAL A 690 14.19 13.24 42.38
N MET A 691 13.11 13.89 42.86
CA MET A 691 12.93 15.35 42.78
C MET A 691 14.10 16.11 43.41
N GLN A 692 14.56 15.68 44.59
CA GLN A 692 15.72 16.27 45.28
C GLN A 692 17.00 16.11 44.47
N SER A 693 17.25 14.91 43.91
CA SER A 693 18.43 14.65 43.09
C SER A 693 18.45 15.47 41.79
N TYR A 694 17.29 15.65 41.14
CA TYR A 694 17.18 16.48 39.94
C TYR A 694 17.46 17.96 40.22
N CYS A 695 16.91 18.49 41.31
CA CYS A 695 17.18 19.85 41.78
C CYS A 695 18.66 20.06 42.20
N ALA A 696 19.36 18.99 42.58
CA ALA A 696 20.79 19.05 42.90
C ALA A 696 21.69 19.04 41.65
N LEU A 697 21.25 18.38 40.57
CA LEU A 697 21.95 18.33 39.29
C LEU A 697 21.82 19.65 38.50
N ASN A 698 20.71 20.37 38.65
CA ASN A 698 20.42 21.61 37.92
C ASN A 698 20.46 22.86 38.84
N PRO A 699 21.51 23.71 38.78
CA PRO A 699 21.68 24.87 39.67
C PRO A 699 20.56 25.93 39.57
N SER A 700 19.92 26.06 38.40
CA SER A 700 18.79 26.96 38.16
C SER A 700 17.56 26.56 38.98
N GLN A 701 17.30 25.26 39.08
CA GLN A 701 16.12 24.70 39.75
C GLN A 701 16.29 24.54 41.26
N MET A 702 17.48 24.78 41.81
CA MET A 702 17.71 24.79 43.26
C MET A 702 16.84 25.79 44.03
N ARG A 703 16.38 26.87 43.36
CA ARG A 703 15.46 27.86 43.95
C ARG A 703 14.00 27.41 43.93
N LEU A 704 13.64 26.49 43.03
CA LEU A 704 12.28 25.96 42.86
C LEU A 704 11.96 24.85 43.87
N PHE A 705 12.97 24.17 44.43
CA PHE A 705 12.75 23.01 45.31
C PHE A 705 11.88 23.30 46.54
N VAL A 706 12.07 24.43 47.24
CA VAL A 706 11.28 24.76 48.45
C VAL A 706 9.83 25.15 48.10
N PRO A 707 9.57 26.01 47.08
CA PRO A 707 8.21 26.25 46.57
C PRO A 707 7.51 24.98 46.07
N LEU A 708 8.24 24.12 45.34
CA LEU A 708 7.74 22.84 44.82
C LEU A 708 7.34 21.90 45.96
N LEU A 709 8.17 21.80 47.01
CA LEU A 709 7.87 20.98 48.19
C LEU A 709 6.63 21.48 48.95
N LYS A 710 6.43 22.81 49.02
CA LYS A 710 5.21 23.40 49.59
C LYS A 710 3.98 23.11 48.74
N LYS A 711 4.12 23.14 47.41
CA LYS A 711 3.03 22.85 46.48
C LYS A 711 2.62 21.38 46.54
N VAL A 712 3.59 20.46 46.54
CA VAL A 712 3.36 19.00 46.70
C VAL A 712 2.60 18.69 48.00
N TYR A 713 2.90 19.43 49.07
CA TYR A 713 2.17 19.35 50.34
C TYR A 713 0.75 19.92 50.24
N ASN A 714 0.59 21.14 49.72
CA ASN A 714 -0.71 21.81 49.61
C ASN A 714 -1.70 21.09 48.67
N ASP A 715 -1.20 20.46 47.61
CA ASP A 715 -2.02 19.75 46.62
C ASP A 715 -2.24 18.27 47.00
N GLU A 716 -1.85 17.86 48.20
CA GLU A 716 -1.97 16.48 48.72
C GLU A 716 -1.43 15.43 47.74
N LEU A 717 -0.33 15.72 47.05
CA LEU A 717 0.26 14.78 46.08
C LEU A 717 1.00 13.64 46.78
N VAL A 718 1.45 13.85 48.02
CA VAL A 718 2.20 12.90 48.85
C VAL A 718 1.67 12.97 50.28
N ALA A 719 1.54 11.83 50.95
CA ALA A 719 1.07 11.78 52.34
C ALA A 719 2.08 12.42 53.31
N ASP A 720 1.58 13.04 54.37
CA ASP A 720 2.38 13.72 55.39
C ASP A 720 3.39 12.77 56.05
N GLU A 721 2.97 11.52 56.28
CA GLU A 721 3.84 10.46 56.79
C GLU A 721 4.99 10.13 55.84
N ALA A 722 4.76 10.17 54.53
CA ALA A 722 5.76 9.87 53.50
C ALA A 722 6.81 10.99 53.39
N MET A 723 6.42 12.24 53.58
CA MET A 723 7.34 13.39 53.66
C MET A 723 8.28 13.29 54.88
N LEU A 724 7.74 12.86 56.02
CA LEU A 724 8.52 12.60 57.24
C LEU A 724 9.42 11.36 57.09
N ALA A 725 8.91 10.31 56.44
CA ALA A 725 9.66 9.10 56.13
C ALA A 725 10.84 9.40 55.21
N TRP A 726 10.64 10.20 54.16
CA TRP A 726 11.70 10.66 53.25
C TRP A 726 12.80 11.42 53.99
N TRP A 727 12.44 12.34 54.90
CA TRP A 727 13.42 13.08 55.71
C TRP A 727 14.26 12.16 56.60
N LYS A 728 13.67 11.07 57.11
CA LYS A 728 14.35 10.06 57.93
C LYS A 728 15.18 9.08 57.08
N HIS A 729 14.75 8.78 55.85
CA HIS A 729 15.34 7.75 54.98
C HIS A 729 16.77 8.13 54.50
N PRO A 730 17.70 7.16 54.38
CA PRO A 730 19.06 7.40 53.86
C PRO A 730 19.11 7.88 52.40
N SER A 731 18.08 7.63 51.59
CA SER A 731 18.00 8.13 50.19
C SER A 731 17.97 9.65 50.09
N SER A 732 17.51 10.38 51.13
CA SER A 732 17.55 11.85 51.18
C SER A 732 18.96 12.45 51.36
N ARG A 733 19.96 11.58 51.57
CA ARG A 733 21.37 11.95 51.80
C ARG A 733 22.29 11.58 50.63
N ARG A 734 21.77 10.90 49.61
CA ARG A 734 22.52 10.41 48.44
C ARG A 734 21.80 10.84 47.15
N VAL A 735 22.54 10.89 46.05
CA VAL A 735 21.95 11.10 44.71
C VAL A 735 21.41 9.77 44.22
N VAL A 736 20.13 9.74 43.80
CA VAL A 736 19.43 8.52 43.33
C VAL A 736 19.42 8.44 41.80
N LEU A 737 19.62 9.56 41.11
CA LEU A 737 19.79 9.63 39.66
C LEU A 737 21.23 9.33 39.24
N ASP A 738 21.40 8.65 38.11
CA ASP A 738 22.70 8.42 37.51
C ASP A 738 23.33 9.76 37.10
N VAL A 739 24.58 9.99 37.52
CA VAL A 739 25.33 11.20 37.11
C VAL A 739 25.69 11.05 35.62
N PRO A 740 25.26 11.95 34.73
CA PRO A 740 25.60 11.86 33.32
C PRO A 740 27.13 11.87 33.15
N SER A 741 27.67 10.85 32.50
CA SER A 741 29.12 10.66 32.31
C SER A 741 29.79 11.74 31.44
N GLN A 742 29.02 12.69 30.88
CA GLN A 742 29.52 13.72 29.96
C GLN A 742 29.44 15.18 30.46
N THR A 743 28.84 15.49 31.61
CA THR A 743 28.91 16.87 32.14
C THR A 743 30.22 17.10 32.88
N GLN A 744 31.20 17.71 32.21
CA GLN A 744 32.37 18.34 32.84
C GLN A 744 31.89 19.35 33.88
N TRP A 745 31.97 18.96 35.13
CA TRP A 745 31.56 19.77 36.25
C TRP A 745 32.66 20.78 36.58
N SER A 746 32.42 22.06 36.30
CA SER A 746 33.39 23.15 36.54
C SER A 746 33.27 23.80 37.93
N GLY A 747 32.51 23.19 38.84
CA GLY A 747 32.28 23.68 40.21
C GLY A 747 33.00 22.85 41.28
N SER A 748 33.54 23.51 42.30
CA SER A 748 34.36 22.94 43.37
C SER A 748 33.60 22.26 44.53
N VAL A 749 32.35 21.82 44.33
CA VAL A 749 31.45 21.31 45.39
C VAL A 749 30.86 19.99 44.94
N SER A 750 30.83 18.94 45.78
CA SER A 750 30.33 17.60 45.40
C SER A 750 28.79 17.51 45.31
N PRO A 751 28.17 16.61 44.50
CA PRO A 751 26.71 16.62 44.27
C PRO A 751 25.97 16.29 45.56
N GLU A 752 26.58 15.42 46.38
CA GLU A 752 26.12 15.05 47.71
C GLU A 752 26.11 16.25 48.69
N GLN A 753 27.05 17.20 48.55
CA GLN A 753 27.06 18.42 49.37
C GLN A 753 25.88 19.34 49.00
N ILE A 754 25.52 19.42 47.72
CA ILE A 754 24.39 20.20 47.23
C ILE A 754 23.06 19.59 47.70
N VAL A 755 22.93 18.26 47.67
CA VAL A 755 21.77 17.53 48.23
C VAL A 755 21.59 17.84 49.72
N LEU A 756 22.69 17.91 50.48
CA LEU A 756 22.67 18.28 51.91
C LEU A 756 22.31 19.76 52.14
N GLU A 757 22.69 20.66 51.23
CA GLU A 757 22.29 22.07 51.29
C GLU A 757 20.79 22.26 50.99
N LEU A 758 20.26 21.58 49.98
CA LEU A 758 18.83 21.58 49.66
C LEU A 758 18.01 21.04 50.83
N ARG A 759 18.51 19.98 51.48
CA ARG A 759 17.92 19.44 52.69
C ARG A 759 17.83 20.49 53.82
N LYS A 760 18.91 21.23 54.09
CA LYS A 760 18.89 22.31 55.09
C LYS A 760 17.88 23.41 54.76
N ARG A 761 17.68 23.71 53.47
CA ARG A 761 16.68 24.70 53.02
C ARG A 761 15.23 24.22 53.17
N ALA A 762 15.00 22.90 53.14
CA ALA A 762 13.68 22.30 53.33
C ALA A 762 13.27 22.13 54.81
N GLU A 763 14.23 22.24 55.75
CA GLU A 763 13.98 22.08 57.20
C GLU A 763 12.82 22.92 57.76
N PRO A 764 12.62 24.21 57.38
CA PRO A 764 11.50 25.00 57.88
C PRO A 764 10.14 24.48 57.44
N VAL A 765 10.05 23.87 56.25
CA VAL A 765 8.79 23.29 55.73
C VAL A 765 8.46 22.01 56.49
N VAL A 766 9.45 21.14 56.71
CA VAL A 766 9.26 19.90 57.48
C VAL A 766 8.87 20.20 58.93
N ARG A 767 9.43 21.25 59.54
CA ARG A 767 9.02 21.68 60.89
C ARG A 767 7.57 22.16 60.94
N HIS A 768 7.11 22.90 59.93
CA HIS A 768 5.72 23.33 59.84
C HIS A 768 4.74 22.15 59.72
N ILE A 769 5.10 21.12 58.95
CA ILE A 769 4.30 19.89 58.83
C ILE A 769 4.23 19.16 60.18
N ILE A 770 5.34 19.06 60.91
CA ILE A 770 5.36 18.45 62.25
C ILE A 770 4.50 19.26 63.24
N GLU A 771 4.57 20.59 63.20
CA GLU A 771 3.77 21.45 64.07
C GLU A 771 2.27 21.36 63.75
N SER A 772 1.88 21.21 62.48
CA SER A 772 0.48 21.00 62.05
C SER A 772 -0.07 19.65 62.52
N LEU A 773 0.70 18.57 62.35
CA LEU A 773 0.29 17.24 62.81
C LEU A 773 0.14 17.18 64.35
N MET A 774 0.96 17.93 65.08
CA MET A 774 0.86 17.99 66.55
C MET A 774 -0.28 18.88 67.06
N SER A 775 -0.81 19.79 66.25
CA SER A 775 -2.00 20.58 66.63
C SER A 775 -3.30 19.84 66.37
N ASP A 776 -3.34 18.97 65.36
CA ASP A 776 -4.54 18.19 65.03
C ASP A 776 -4.80 17.04 66.02
N ASP A 777 -3.75 16.51 66.68
CA ASP A 777 -3.86 15.48 67.73
C ASP A 777 -4.39 16.02 69.09
N ASP A 778 -4.40 17.34 69.31
CA ASP A 778 -4.82 17.96 70.59
C ASP A 778 -6.33 18.32 70.63
N ASP A 779 -7.08 18.19 69.52
CA ASP A 779 -8.50 18.61 69.40
C ASP A 779 -9.53 17.45 69.48
N ASP A 780 -9.11 16.18 69.63
CA ASP A 780 -10.01 15.01 69.64
C ASP A 780 -10.33 14.42 71.05
N ASP A 781 -9.92 15.09 72.13
CA ASP A 781 -10.07 14.59 73.51
C ASP A 781 -11.09 15.38 74.38
N SER A 782 -12.01 16.15 73.77
CA SER A 782 -13.12 16.77 74.51
C SER A 782 -14.39 16.90 73.68
N ASP A 783 -15.25 15.87 73.68
CA ASP A 783 -16.73 16.01 73.65
C ASP A 783 -17.42 14.61 73.62
N ASP A 784 -17.18 13.77 74.63
CA ASP A 784 -17.94 12.52 74.81
C ASP A 784 -18.12 12.17 76.30
N GLU A 785 -18.78 13.07 77.06
CA GLU A 785 -19.40 12.72 78.35
C GLU A 785 -20.37 13.84 78.78
N GLU A 786 -21.62 13.83 78.29
CA GLU A 786 -22.84 14.17 79.05
C GLU A 786 -24.11 14.07 78.16
N GLU A 787 -25.17 13.48 78.73
CA GLU A 787 -26.61 13.55 78.33
C GLU A 787 -27.07 12.60 77.17
N GLU A 788 -28.05 11.69 77.29
CA GLU A 788 -29.11 11.47 78.29
C GLU A 788 -29.53 9.98 78.38
N GLU A 789 -29.70 9.50 79.62
CA GLU A 789 -30.82 8.65 80.00
C GLU A 789 -32.11 9.48 79.88
N ASP A 790 -33.09 9.03 79.10
CA ASP A 790 -34.53 8.93 79.45
C ASP A 790 -35.46 8.99 78.21
N GLU A 791 -36.36 7.99 78.17
CA GLU A 791 -37.53 7.76 77.30
C GLU A 791 -37.37 7.11 75.91
#